data_AF-A0A2D6T5Y1-F1
#
_entry.id   AF-A0A2D6T5Y1-F1
#
_cell.length_a   1.000
_cell.length_b   1.000
_cell.length_c   1.000
_cell.angle_alpha   90.00
_cell.angle_beta   90.00
_cell.angle_gamma   90.00
#
_symmetry.space_group_name_H-M   'P 1'
#
loop_
_entity.id
_entity.type
_entity.pdbx_description
1 polymer ?
#
loop_
_entity_poly.entity_id
_entity_poly.type
_entity_poly.pdbx_seq_one_letter_code
_entity_poly.pdbx_strand_id
1 'polypeptide(L)'
;MVALAPRIFQYIRMFSLRQQFAVIVLTLVSFPFLYVSLQLPKTIINEAIAGDGTAVDVLGFEFEQIPYLLLLCAGFLALVFVNGGFKFQINVYKGVMAERLLRRLRYMLVERVIRFPLSQFRVTSQGELVAMITAEVEPLGGFFGDAIALPIFQGGTFLTIVVFVFMQDPWLGLAAVSLIPVQGYVIPKLQRRVNMLGKERVRNVRNLSDRVGEMVSGISEVRGHDASGFILADFSQRLGKIYDIRFDIYKRKFFIKFLNNFLNQLTPFFFFSIGGYLVIVESLTFGALVAALAAYKDLSAPWKELLGYYQRMADATIKYEDLVSQFQPAGMTDPEIMYTRPAELPALAGPVSMNGVSLIDDNGIKMVDNASLMLEPGSRVALIGAGGSGKEQIARLLARLMSPTSGKITMSGEDLAALPEAAVGARIAYTSGESYLFNGTIFENLVFGLQHVAEDESEMSSERQSQHEEALASGNSPANFALDWIDYGGAGATGPDDFLDRLAKVVTAVELEDDLFRMGLRQTIDPNGNSDLTQGILWARLRIQDDLARRGMTDLVRQYDPESFNPYVSVAENILFGVSRDPAWEVDEMAANPVITGLLEDELLLDRFEETGRSVAETMVELFANLHSGDPLFERYSFLDEDALDDLQIVVRRLGSSETKEASEADREVLRSLALKLVPQRHQLGLVDDAFETLELSEKHIAPIIGGAPPGSTIL
;
A
#
# COMPACT_ATOMS: atom_id res chain seq x y z
N MET A 1 7.56 -25.09 0.02
CA MET A 1 6.40 -24.17 -0.17
C MET A 1 5.12 -24.84 0.26
N VAL A 2 4.18 -24.08 0.82
CA VAL A 2 2.99 -24.66 1.45
C VAL A 2 1.75 -24.32 0.62
N ALA A 3 1.01 -25.34 0.21
CA ALA A 3 -0.27 -25.14 -0.48
C ALA A 3 -1.21 -24.28 0.39
N LEU A 4 -1.90 -23.32 -0.22
CA LEU A 4 -2.91 -22.52 0.46
C LEU A 4 -3.99 -23.47 0.96
N ALA A 5 -4.19 -23.53 2.27
CA ALA A 5 -5.09 -24.50 2.85
C ALA A 5 -6.51 -24.26 2.33
N PRO A 6 -7.29 -25.31 2.02
CA PRO A 6 -8.64 -25.15 1.48
C PRO A 6 -9.62 -24.53 2.47
N ARG A 7 -9.35 -24.61 3.78
CA ARG A 7 -10.20 -24.08 4.84
C ARG A 7 -9.41 -23.16 5.77
N ILE A 8 -10.07 -22.10 6.23
CA ILE A 8 -9.48 -21.08 7.11
C ILE A 8 -8.90 -21.66 8.41
N PHE A 9 -9.59 -22.59 9.07
CA PHE A 9 -9.09 -23.23 10.29
C PHE A 9 -7.87 -24.14 10.05
N GLN A 10 -7.77 -24.73 8.85
CA GLN A 10 -6.59 -25.51 8.49
C GLN A 10 -5.38 -24.60 8.26
N TYR A 11 -5.58 -23.45 7.62
CA TYR A 11 -4.55 -22.41 7.46
C TYR A 11 -4.03 -21.93 8.81
N ILE A 12 -4.95 -21.51 9.69
CA ILE A 12 -4.64 -21.03 11.02
C ILE A 12 -3.85 -22.08 11.82
N ARG A 13 -4.33 -23.33 11.84
CA ARG A 13 -3.67 -24.43 12.56
C ARG A 13 -2.26 -24.67 12.00
N MET A 14 -2.12 -24.78 10.69
CA MET A 14 -0.83 -25.10 10.05
C MET A 14 0.28 -24.12 10.41
N PHE A 15 -0.06 -22.85 10.65
CA PHE A 15 0.94 -21.78 10.78
C PHE A 15 1.01 -21.12 12.16
N SER A 16 0.08 -21.41 13.08
CA SER A 16 0.06 -20.77 14.42
C SER A 16 -0.07 -21.74 15.60
N LEU A 17 -0.01 -23.07 15.39
CA LEU A 17 -0.20 -24.09 16.43
C LEU A 17 0.53 -23.81 17.76
N ARG A 18 1.82 -23.45 17.71
CA ARG A 18 2.62 -23.16 18.92
C ARG A 18 2.14 -21.91 19.65
N GLN A 19 1.84 -20.85 18.91
CA GLN A 19 1.35 -19.57 19.44
C GLN A 19 -0.05 -19.74 20.03
N GLN A 20 -0.92 -20.49 19.36
CA GLN A 20 -2.26 -20.79 19.85
C GLN A 20 -2.22 -21.60 21.14
N PHE A 21 -1.33 -22.59 21.23
CA PHE A 21 -1.16 -23.35 22.47
C PHE A 21 -0.77 -22.44 23.64
N ALA A 22 0.16 -21.50 23.44
CA ALA A 22 0.53 -20.53 24.48
C ALA A 22 -0.67 -19.66 24.92
N VAL A 23 -1.49 -19.19 23.98
CA VAL A 23 -2.71 -18.41 24.30
C VAL A 23 -3.73 -19.25 25.07
N ILE A 24 -3.89 -20.52 24.70
CA ILE A 24 -4.79 -21.45 25.40
C ILE A 24 -4.34 -21.64 26.84
N VAL A 25 -3.05 -21.91 27.05
CA VAL A 25 -2.48 -22.08 28.40
C VAL A 25 -2.69 -20.81 29.22
N LEU A 26 -2.35 -19.64 28.67
CA LEU A 26 -2.53 -18.35 29.34
C LEU A 26 -4.01 -18.10 29.71
N THR A 27 -4.92 -18.47 28.82
CA THR A 27 -6.37 -18.37 29.05
C THR A 27 -6.84 -19.30 30.17
N LEU A 28 -6.41 -20.56 30.16
CA LEU A 28 -6.78 -21.54 31.17
C LEU A 28 -6.26 -21.15 32.56
N VAL A 29 -5.05 -20.58 32.63
CA VAL A 29 -4.46 -20.06 33.87
C VAL A 29 -5.25 -18.87 34.43
N SER A 30 -5.99 -18.12 33.61
CA SER A 30 -6.79 -16.99 34.08
C SER A 30 -8.10 -17.40 34.79
N PHE A 31 -8.64 -18.59 34.52
CA PHE A 31 -9.95 -18.99 35.03
C PHE A 31 -10.03 -19.17 36.56
N PRO A 32 -9.02 -19.73 37.25
CA PRO A 32 -9.02 -19.75 38.71
C PRO A 32 -9.14 -18.36 39.33
N PHE A 33 -8.41 -17.37 38.81
CA PHE A 33 -8.47 -15.98 39.30
C PHE A 33 -9.83 -15.34 39.00
N LEU A 34 -10.42 -15.65 37.85
CA LEU A 34 -11.78 -15.24 37.52
C LEU A 34 -12.79 -15.82 38.51
N TYR A 35 -12.70 -17.12 38.83
CA TYR A 35 -13.60 -17.77 39.79
C TYR A 35 -13.50 -17.14 41.18
N VAL A 36 -12.28 -16.93 41.69
CA VAL A 36 -12.06 -16.28 42.99
C VAL A 36 -12.60 -14.84 42.97
N SER A 37 -12.42 -14.11 41.86
CA SER A 37 -12.96 -12.76 41.69
C SER A 37 -14.49 -12.72 41.70
N LEU A 38 -15.18 -13.78 41.29
CA LEU A 38 -16.65 -13.91 41.39
C LEU A 38 -17.11 -14.27 42.81
N GLN A 39 -16.29 -15.02 43.55
CA GLN A 39 -16.60 -15.44 44.92
C GLN A 39 -16.40 -14.31 45.94
N LEU A 40 -15.38 -13.46 45.75
CA LEU A 40 -15.01 -12.40 46.70
C LEU A 40 -16.13 -11.41 47.05
N PRO A 41 -16.92 -10.87 46.10
CA PRO A 41 -18.06 -10.02 46.41
C PRO A 41 -19.08 -10.71 47.33
N LYS A 42 -19.29 -12.02 47.16
CA LYS A 42 -20.15 -12.81 48.05
C LYS A 42 -19.55 -12.95 49.44
N THR A 43 -18.26 -13.25 49.56
CA THR A 43 -17.55 -13.32 50.85
C THR A 43 -17.62 -11.98 51.58
N ILE A 44 -17.42 -10.88 50.87
CA ILE A 44 -17.57 -9.52 51.41
C ILE A 44 -18.98 -9.30 51.99
N ILE A 45 -20.03 -9.65 51.23
CA ILE A 45 -21.41 -9.45 51.67
C ILE A 45 -21.74 -10.37 52.87
N ASN A 46 -21.41 -11.64 52.78
CA ASN A 46 -21.84 -12.65 53.76
C ASN A 46 -21.04 -12.61 55.07
N GLU A 47 -19.72 -12.42 55.00
CA GLU A 47 -18.85 -12.53 56.18
C GLU A 47 -18.48 -11.17 56.76
N ALA A 48 -18.19 -10.17 55.91
CA ALA A 48 -17.76 -8.86 56.40
C ALA A 48 -18.93 -7.91 56.69
N ILE A 49 -19.98 -7.90 55.86
CA ILE A 49 -21.14 -6.99 56.04
C ILE A 49 -22.24 -7.61 56.90
N ALA A 50 -22.62 -8.86 56.61
CA ALA A 50 -23.71 -9.56 57.30
C ALA A 50 -23.24 -10.44 58.50
N GLY A 51 -21.94 -10.46 58.80
CA GLY A 51 -21.39 -11.25 59.91
C GLY A 51 -21.70 -10.67 61.29
N ASP A 52 -21.72 -11.55 62.30
CA ASP A 52 -22.13 -11.26 63.70
C ASP A 52 -21.12 -10.41 64.51
N GLY A 53 -20.20 -9.68 63.85
CA GLY A 53 -19.23 -8.80 64.51
C GLY A 53 -18.09 -9.52 65.27
N THR A 54 -17.89 -10.81 65.03
CA THR A 54 -16.78 -11.59 65.61
C THR A 54 -15.48 -11.38 64.82
N ALA A 55 -14.34 -11.37 65.51
CA ALA A 55 -13.04 -11.26 64.85
C ALA A 55 -12.80 -12.50 63.98
N VAL A 56 -12.46 -12.27 62.71
CA VAL A 56 -12.22 -13.35 61.75
C VAL A 56 -10.73 -13.62 61.69
N ASP A 57 -10.32 -14.85 61.96
CA ASP A 57 -8.93 -15.28 61.84
C ASP A 57 -8.62 -15.60 60.36
N VAL A 58 -7.76 -14.78 59.75
CA VAL A 58 -7.28 -14.98 58.39
C VAL A 58 -5.77 -15.22 58.46
N LEU A 59 -5.35 -16.44 58.14
CA LEU A 59 -3.94 -16.86 58.11
C LEU A 59 -3.21 -16.66 59.46
N GLY A 60 -3.91 -16.76 60.59
CA GLY A 60 -3.33 -16.65 61.94
C GLY A 60 -3.31 -15.22 62.50
N PHE A 61 -4.01 -14.28 61.85
CA PHE A 61 -4.19 -12.91 62.31
C PHE A 61 -5.67 -12.64 62.53
N GLU A 62 -6.03 -12.19 63.74
CA GLU A 62 -7.39 -11.77 64.07
C GLU A 62 -7.68 -10.38 63.49
N PHE A 63 -8.66 -10.30 62.59
CA PHE A 63 -9.13 -9.02 62.04
C PHE A 63 -10.49 -8.66 62.63
N GLU A 64 -10.62 -7.42 63.09
CA GLU A 64 -11.93 -6.81 63.33
C GLU A 64 -12.71 -6.65 62.01
N GLN A 65 -14.03 -6.50 62.10
CA GLN A 65 -14.94 -6.53 60.95
C GLN A 65 -14.61 -5.49 59.86
N ILE A 66 -14.25 -4.25 60.24
CA ILE A 66 -13.91 -3.17 59.29
C ILE A 66 -12.55 -3.43 58.60
N PRO A 67 -11.45 -3.75 59.32
CA PRO A 67 -10.20 -4.19 58.70
C PRO A 67 -10.36 -5.40 57.76
N TYR A 68 -11.16 -6.40 58.14
CA TYR A 68 -11.43 -7.57 57.30
C TYR A 68 -12.16 -7.18 56.00
N LEU A 69 -13.16 -6.30 56.08
CA LEU A 69 -13.83 -5.73 54.91
C LEU A 69 -12.85 -5.03 53.97
N LEU A 70 -11.98 -4.17 54.49
CA LEU A 70 -10.98 -3.46 53.69
C LEU A 70 -9.98 -4.41 53.04
N LEU A 71 -9.55 -5.47 53.75
CA LEU A 71 -8.68 -6.51 53.22
C LEU A 71 -9.33 -7.24 52.03
N LEU A 72 -10.59 -7.67 52.17
CA LEU A 72 -11.32 -8.33 51.09
C LEU A 72 -11.55 -7.39 49.89
N CYS A 73 -11.90 -6.13 50.14
CA CYS A 73 -12.03 -5.12 49.08
C CYS A 73 -10.71 -4.87 48.34
N ALA A 74 -9.59 -4.79 49.06
CA ALA A 74 -8.26 -4.68 48.47
C ALA A 74 -7.87 -5.93 47.67
N GLY A 75 -8.19 -7.13 48.19
CA GLY A 75 -8.01 -8.40 47.48
C GLY A 75 -8.85 -8.49 46.21
N PHE A 76 -10.10 -8.04 46.25
CA PHE A 76 -10.96 -7.93 45.08
C PHE A 76 -10.37 -6.99 44.03
N LEU A 77 -9.91 -5.79 44.44
CA LEU A 77 -9.26 -4.84 43.54
C LEU A 77 -7.98 -5.43 42.91
N ALA A 78 -7.16 -6.13 43.70
CA ALA A 78 -5.96 -6.80 43.21
C ALA A 78 -6.30 -7.87 42.15
N LEU A 79 -7.36 -8.67 42.36
CA LEU A 79 -7.81 -9.65 41.37
C LEU A 79 -8.37 -9.00 40.11
N VAL A 80 -9.04 -7.85 40.22
CA VAL A 80 -9.49 -7.08 39.05
C VAL A 80 -8.27 -6.66 38.21
N PHE A 81 -7.19 -6.19 38.84
CA PHE A 81 -5.93 -5.89 38.13
C PHE A 81 -5.29 -7.13 37.50
N VAL A 82 -5.24 -8.26 38.22
CA VAL A 82 -4.69 -9.53 37.69
C VAL A 82 -5.48 -10.02 36.48
N ASN A 83 -6.82 -10.07 36.58
CA ASN A 83 -7.70 -10.46 35.48
C ASN A 83 -7.60 -9.48 34.30
N GLY A 84 -7.49 -8.18 34.57
CA GLY A 84 -7.22 -7.14 33.57
C GLY A 84 -5.88 -7.36 32.86
N GLY A 85 -4.83 -7.70 33.60
CA GLY A 85 -3.50 -8.03 33.09
C GLY A 85 -3.49 -9.26 32.20
N PHE A 86 -4.14 -10.35 32.62
CA PHE A 86 -4.33 -11.53 31.76
C PHE A 86 -5.06 -11.18 30.46
N LYS A 87 -6.17 -10.43 30.56
CA LYS A 87 -6.93 -9.98 29.40
C LYS A 87 -6.09 -9.12 28.46
N PHE A 88 -5.27 -8.22 29.00
CA PHE A 88 -4.34 -7.40 28.22
C PHE A 88 -3.33 -8.28 27.48
N GLN A 89 -2.62 -9.18 28.20
CA GLN A 89 -1.59 -10.03 27.63
C GLN A 89 -2.14 -10.98 26.55
N ILE A 90 -3.31 -11.58 26.80
CA ILE A 90 -4.00 -12.44 25.82
C ILE A 90 -4.31 -11.65 24.54
N ASN A 91 -4.84 -10.44 24.67
CA ASN A 91 -5.22 -9.62 23.51
C ASN A 91 -4.00 -9.13 22.70
N VAL A 92 -2.91 -8.73 23.37
CA VAL A 92 -1.67 -8.32 22.69
C VAL A 92 -1.08 -9.50 21.92
N TYR A 93 -0.92 -10.66 22.58
CA TYR A 93 -0.32 -11.84 21.94
C TYR A 93 -1.17 -12.34 20.76
N LYS A 94 -2.50 -12.32 20.92
CA LYS A 94 -3.46 -12.61 19.86
C LYS A 94 -3.33 -11.66 18.67
N GLY A 95 -3.15 -10.36 18.92
CA GLY A 95 -2.96 -9.34 17.87
C GLY A 95 -1.69 -9.59 17.05
N VAL A 96 -0.56 -9.82 17.72
CA VAL A 96 0.72 -10.12 17.04
C VAL A 96 0.62 -11.40 16.20
N MET A 97 0.01 -12.45 16.75
CA MET A 97 -0.25 -13.69 16.00
C MET A 97 -1.12 -13.45 14.76
N ALA A 98 -2.19 -12.66 14.90
CA ALA A 98 -3.09 -12.33 13.81
C ALA A 98 -2.37 -11.60 12.67
N GLU A 99 -1.53 -10.61 13.00
CA GLU A 99 -0.74 -9.86 12.02
C GLU A 99 0.29 -10.73 11.30
N ARG A 100 0.98 -11.62 12.02
CA ARG A 100 1.91 -12.59 11.40
C ARG A 100 1.23 -13.50 10.39
N LEU A 101 0.03 -13.99 10.72
CA LEU A 101 -0.78 -14.79 9.80
C LEU A 101 -1.28 -13.94 8.63
N LEU A 102 -1.71 -12.70 8.86
CA LEU A 102 -2.16 -11.80 7.79
C LEU A 102 -1.02 -11.50 6.80
N ARG A 103 0.15 -11.14 7.32
CA ARG A 103 1.38 -10.91 6.56
C ARG A 103 1.77 -12.14 5.73
N ARG A 104 1.72 -13.34 6.33
CA ARG A 104 1.96 -14.61 5.64
C ARG A 104 0.98 -14.82 4.49
N LEU A 105 -0.32 -14.61 4.74
CA LEU A 105 -1.36 -14.78 3.72
C LEU A 105 -1.10 -13.85 2.53
N ARG A 106 -0.86 -12.56 2.78
CA ARG A 106 -0.54 -11.59 1.72
C ARG A 106 0.67 -12.02 0.90
N TYR A 107 1.74 -12.45 1.56
CA TYR A 107 2.94 -12.91 0.88
C TYR A 107 2.67 -14.12 -0.04
N MET A 108 1.96 -15.14 0.45
CA MET A 108 1.58 -16.30 -0.36
C MET A 108 0.65 -15.94 -1.53
N LEU A 109 -0.20 -14.93 -1.39
CA LEU A 109 -1.06 -14.47 -2.49
C LEU A 109 -0.21 -13.82 -3.59
N VAL A 110 0.75 -12.96 -3.23
CA VAL A 110 1.70 -12.35 -4.18
C VAL A 110 2.54 -13.43 -4.86
N GLU A 111 3.08 -14.38 -4.10
CA GLU A 111 3.83 -15.54 -4.61
C GLU A 111 3.02 -16.31 -5.67
N ARG A 112 1.71 -16.47 -5.45
CA ARG A 112 0.82 -17.15 -6.39
C ARG A 112 0.54 -16.33 -7.64
N VAL A 113 0.35 -15.02 -7.53
CA VAL A 113 0.13 -14.14 -8.69
C VAL A 113 1.30 -14.25 -9.66
N ILE A 114 2.53 -14.29 -9.16
CA ILE A 114 3.74 -14.48 -9.99
C ILE A 114 3.68 -15.78 -10.81
N ARG A 115 2.97 -16.80 -10.32
CA ARG A 115 2.82 -18.12 -10.97
C ARG A 115 1.56 -18.27 -11.80
N PHE A 116 0.74 -17.23 -11.93
CA PHE A 116 -0.46 -17.29 -12.74
C PHE A 116 -0.10 -17.37 -14.23
N PRO A 117 -0.84 -18.17 -15.03
CA PRO A 117 -0.67 -18.13 -16.47
C PRO A 117 -1.08 -16.76 -17.02
N LEU A 118 -0.43 -16.32 -18.11
CA LEU A 118 -0.72 -15.02 -18.73
C LEU A 118 -2.18 -14.83 -19.15
N SER A 119 -2.92 -15.91 -19.44
CA SER A 119 -4.35 -15.85 -19.74
C SER A 119 -5.18 -15.34 -18.56
N GLN A 120 -4.78 -15.63 -17.31
CA GLN A 120 -5.51 -15.19 -16.13
C GLN A 120 -5.56 -13.66 -15.99
N PHE A 121 -4.47 -12.98 -16.35
CA PHE A 121 -4.37 -11.51 -16.30
C PHE A 121 -5.23 -10.79 -17.37
N ARG A 122 -5.80 -11.54 -18.33
CA ARG A 122 -6.78 -11.00 -19.28
C ARG A 122 -8.21 -11.00 -18.73
N VAL A 123 -8.48 -11.87 -17.75
CA VAL A 123 -9.82 -12.08 -17.19
C VAL A 123 -9.97 -11.38 -15.83
N THR A 124 -8.90 -11.33 -15.05
CA THR A 124 -8.87 -10.65 -13.75
C THR A 124 -8.19 -9.28 -13.90
N SER A 125 -8.89 -8.22 -13.49
CA SER A 125 -8.34 -6.87 -13.57
C SER A 125 -7.23 -6.66 -12.54
N GLN A 126 -6.28 -5.77 -12.83
CA GLN A 126 -5.21 -5.42 -11.88
C GLN A 126 -5.80 -4.84 -10.57
N GLY A 127 -6.84 -4.01 -10.68
CA GLY A 127 -7.54 -3.45 -9.53
C GLY A 127 -8.22 -4.51 -8.66
N GLU A 128 -8.77 -5.57 -9.26
CA GLU A 128 -9.34 -6.71 -8.53
C GLU A 128 -8.26 -7.45 -7.73
N LEU A 129 -7.10 -7.75 -8.33
CA LEU A 129 -5.97 -8.40 -7.64
C LEU A 129 -5.47 -7.56 -6.46
N VAL A 130 -5.30 -6.25 -6.65
CA VAL A 130 -4.86 -5.33 -5.58
C VAL A 130 -5.87 -5.32 -4.44
N ALA A 131 -7.16 -5.17 -4.73
CA ALA A 131 -8.21 -5.17 -3.71
C ALA A 131 -8.29 -6.50 -2.95
N MET A 132 -8.10 -7.63 -3.64
CA MET A 132 -8.09 -8.95 -3.01
C MET A 132 -6.93 -9.13 -2.04
N ILE A 133 -5.70 -8.71 -2.41
CA ILE A 133 -4.51 -8.85 -1.55
C ILE A 133 -4.53 -7.88 -0.37
N THR A 134 -5.08 -6.68 -0.57
CA THR A 134 -5.09 -5.62 0.45
C THR A 134 -6.36 -5.65 1.30
N ALA A 135 -7.47 -5.16 0.75
CA ALA A 135 -8.70 -4.85 1.47
C ALA A 135 -9.59 -6.08 1.76
N GLU A 136 -9.67 -7.06 0.87
CA GLU A 136 -10.52 -8.25 1.11
C GLU A 136 -9.95 -9.19 2.18
N VAL A 137 -8.62 -9.20 2.32
CA VAL A 137 -7.88 -10.04 3.28
C VAL A 137 -7.80 -9.41 4.68
N GLU A 138 -7.88 -8.07 4.80
CA GLU A 138 -7.83 -7.35 6.08
C GLU A 138 -8.80 -7.91 7.16
N PRO A 139 -10.10 -8.16 6.87
CA PRO A 139 -11.01 -8.70 7.88
C PRO A 139 -10.68 -10.14 8.31
N LEU A 140 -9.90 -10.88 7.51
CA LEU A 140 -9.44 -12.22 7.87
C LEU A 140 -8.39 -12.15 8.99
N GLY A 141 -7.52 -11.11 8.95
CA GLY A 141 -6.54 -10.86 10.00
C GLY A 141 -7.19 -10.75 11.38
N GLY A 142 -8.21 -9.90 11.50
CA GLY A 142 -8.98 -9.78 12.74
C GLY A 142 -9.58 -11.12 13.24
N PHE A 143 -10.02 -11.98 12.32
CA PHE A 143 -10.54 -13.30 12.68
C PHE A 143 -9.46 -14.32 13.06
N PHE A 144 -8.26 -14.26 12.46
CA PHE A 144 -7.18 -15.21 12.76
C PHE A 144 -6.81 -15.26 14.24
N GLY A 145 -6.74 -14.09 14.88
CA GLY A 145 -6.55 -13.99 16.32
C GLY A 145 -7.74 -14.54 17.12
N ASP A 146 -8.97 -14.22 16.69
CA ASP A 146 -10.20 -14.64 17.36
C ASP A 146 -10.48 -16.14 17.27
N ALA A 147 -10.03 -16.81 16.20
CA ALA A 147 -10.50 -18.13 15.77
C ALA A 147 -10.46 -19.20 16.87
N ILE A 148 -9.43 -19.20 17.71
CA ILE A 148 -9.27 -20.19 18.79
C ILE A 148 -9.30 -19.51 20.16
N ALA A 149 -8.63 -18.37 20.30
CA ALA A 149 -8.50 -17.67 21.58
C ALA A 149 -9.85 -17.22 22.14
N LEU A 150 -10.72 -16.66 21.30
CA LEU A 150 -11.96 -16.05 21.76
C LEU A 150 -13.00 -17.09 22.22
N PRO A 151 -13.28 -18.18 21.48
CA PRO A 151 -14.18 -19.23 21.96
C PRO A 151 -13.72 -19.87 23.27
N ILE A 152 -12.41 -20.05 23.44
CA ILE A 152 -11.87 -20.65 24.66
C ILE A 152 -11.99 -19.66 25.82
N PHE A 153 -11.62 -18.40 25.62
CA PHE A 153 -11.71 -17.37 26.66
C PHE A 153 -13.16 -17.08 27.06
N GLN A 154 -14.02 -16.75 26.08
CA GLN A 154 -15.42 -16.39 26.35
C GLN A 154 -16.27 -17.61 26.68
N GLY A 155 -16.01 -18.75 26.05
CA GLY A 155 -16.67 -20.03 26.36
C GLY A 155 -16.28 -20.55 27.73
N GLY A 156 -15.01 -20.45 28.11
CA GLY A 156 -14.55 -20.82 29.44
C GLY A 156 -15.05 -19.85 30.52
N THR A 157 -15.07 -18.54 30.24
CA THR A 157 -15.71 -17.53 31.12
C THR A 157 -17.19 -17.83 31.31
N PHE A 158 -17.91 -18.06 30.21
CA PHE A 158 -19.32 -18.44 30.23
C PHE A 158 -19.54 -19.71 31.05
N LEU A 159 -18.77 -20.76 30.80
CA LEU A 159 -18.85 -22.02 31.54
C LEU A 159 -18.56 -21.83 33.03
N THR A 160 -17.56 -21.03 33.38
CA THR A 160 -17.20 -20.72 34.77
C THR A 160 -18.36 -20.03 35.49
N ILE A 161 -19.02 -19.06 34.84
CA ILE A 161 -20.19 -18.38 35.41
C ILE A 161 -21.36 -19.34 35.53
N VAL A 162 -21.65 -20.15 34.50
CA VAL A 162 -22.72 -21.16 34.56
C VAL A 162 -22.48 -22.12 35.73
N VAL A 163 -21.29 -22.71 35.83
CA VAL A 163 -20.93 -23.63 36.93
C VAL A 163 -21.07 -22.94 38.29
N PHE A 164 -20.58 -21.70 38.41
CA PHE A 164 -20.72 -20.91 39.64
C PHE A 164 -22.19 -20.69 40.03
N VAL A 165 -23.07 -20.37 39.08
CA VAL A 165 -24.51 -20.17 39.36
C VAL A 165 -25.19 -21.48 39.74
N PHE A 166 -24.93 -22.57 39.01
CA PHE A 166 -25.50 -23.88 39.32
C PHE A 166 -25.04 -24.43 40.67
N MET A 167 -23.79 -24.16 41.07
CA MET A 167 -23.28 -24.53 42.40
C MET A 167 -23.96 -23.73 43.52
N GLN A 168 -24.45 -22.52 43.25
CA GLN A 168 -25.19 -21.74 44.24
C GLN A 168 -26.64 -22.19 44.35
N ASP A 169 -27.33 -22.32 43.22
CA ASP A 169 -28.71 -22.78 43.16
C ASP A 169 -29.00 -23.41 41.78
N PRO A 170 -29.35 -24.71 41.73
CA PRO A 170 -29.65 -25.41 40.47
C PRO A 170 -30.83 -24.83 39.68
N TRP A 171 -31.84 -24.26 40.34
CA TRP A 171 -33.01 -23.68 39.69
C TRP A 171 -32.70 -22.31 39.08
N LEU A 172 -31.90 -21.49 39.76
CA LEU A 172 -31.41 -20.22 39.20
C LEU A 172 -30.51 -20.47 37.99
N GLY A 173 -29.66 -21.49 38.03
CA GLY A 173 -28.84 -21.91 36.90
C GLY A 173 -29.68 -22.35 35.69
N LEU A 174 -30.72 -23.15 35.93
CA LEU A 174 -31.62 -23.62 34.88
C LEU A 174 -32.43 -22.47 34.26
N ALA A 175 -32.91 -21.52 35.09
CA ALA A 175 -33.58 -20.32 34.63
C ALA A 175 -32.66 -19.45 33.75
N ALA A 176 -31.40 -19.26 34.15
CA ALA A 176 -30.42 -18.46 33.41
C ALA A 176 -30.07 -19.03 32.03
N VAL A 177 -30.03 -20.37 31.90
CA VAL A 177 -29.69 -21.05 30.64
C VAL A 177 -30.92 -21.33 29.75
N SER A 178 -32.14 -21.26 30.29
CA SER A 178 -33.38 -21.67 29.60
C SER A 178 -33.61 -21.04 28.22
N LEU A 179 -33.27 -19.76 28.01
CA LEU A 179 -33.45 -19.05 26.74
C LEU A 179 -32.28 -19.21 25.75
N ILE A 180 -31.16 -19.77 26.19
CA ILE A 180 -29.94 -19.91 25.39
C ILE A 180 -30.14 -20.86 24.20
N PRO A 181 -30.76 -22.06 24.35
CA PRO A 181 -31.05 -22.94 23.21
C PRO A 181 -31.93 -22.28 22.14
N VAL A 182 -32.91 -21.49 22.57
CA VAL A 182 -33.80 -20.75 21.66
C VAL A 182 -33.00 -19.73 20.85
N GLN A 183 -32.15 -18.96 21.51
CA GLN A 183 -31.24 -18.01 20.85
C GLN A 183 -30.28 -18.74 19.89
N GLY A 184 -29.69 -19.85 20.34
CA GLY A 184 -28.75 -20.67 19.57
C GLY A 184 -29.35 -21.31 18.31
N TYR A 185 -30.67 -21.52 18.25
CA TYR A 185 -31.34 -22.03 17.06
C TYR A 185 -31.84 -20.90 16.13
N VAL A 186 -32.48 -19.86 16.68
CA VAL A 186 -33.14 -18.81 15.89
C VAL A 186 -32.13 -17.85 15.25
N ILE A 187 -31.13 -17.40 16.02
CA ILE A 187 -30.18 -16.37 15.58
C ILE A 187 -29.34 -16.86 14.37
N PRO A 188 -28.73 -18.06 14.37
CA PRO A 188 -27.96 -18.52 13.23
C PRO A 188 -28.79 -18.67 11.95
N LYS A 189 -30.06 -19.07 12.06
CA LYS A 189 -30.96 -19.22 10.90
C LYS A 189 -31.25 -17.87 10.22
N LEU A 190 -31.49 -16.83 11.02
CA LEU A 190 -31.67 -15.45 10.51
C LEU A 190 -30.36 -14.91 9.93
N GLN A 191 -29.23 -15.18 10.58
CA GLN A 191 -27.91 -14.72 10.16
C GLN A 191 -27.50 -15.28 8.79
N ARG A 192 -27.79 -16.55 8.48
CA ARG A 192 -27.48 -17.15 7.17
C ARG A 192 -27.97 -16.30 6.01
N ARG A 193 -29.16 -15.70 6.13
CA ARG A 193 -29.71 -14.84 5.07
C ARG A 193 -28.99 -13.50 4.96
N VAL A 194 -28.56 -12.91 6.08
CA VAL A 194 -27.72 -11.70 6.09
C VAL A 194 -26.39 -11.97 5.41
N ASN A 195 -25.77 -13.12 5.68
CA ASN A 195 -24.49 -13.49 5.08
C ASN A 195 -24.61 -13.69 3.56
N MET A 196 -25.71 -14.30 3.08
CA MET A 196 -25.98 -14.43 1.64
C MET A 196 -26.11 -13.07 0.94
N LEU A 197 -26.84 -12.13 1.54
CA LEU A 197 -26.93 -10.75 1.02
C LEU A 197 -25.56 -10.03 1.09
N GLY A 198 -24.77 -10.32 2.13
CA GLY A 198 -23.39 -9.84 2.25
C GLY A 198 -22.52 -10.28 1.08
N LYS A 199 -22.58 -11.57 0.70
CA LYS A 199 -21.89 -12.09 -0.50
C LYS A 199 -22.35 -11.38 -1.77
N GLU A 200 -23.66 -11.21 -1.93
CA GLU A 200 -24.24 -10.53 -3.10
C GLU A 200 -23.76 -9.07 -3.19
N ARG A 201 -23.72 -8.36 -2.05
CA ARG A 201 -23.18 -7.00 -1.99
C ARG A 201 -21.74 -6.94 -2.47
N VAL A 202 -20.85 -7.80 -1.95
CA VAL A 202 -19.42 -7.81 -2.31
C VAL A 202 -19.26 -8.03 -3.81
N ARG A 203 -20.00 -8.98 -4.39
CA ARG A 203 -19.98 -9.22 -5.84
C ARG A 203 -20.39 -7.98 -6.67
N ASN A 204 -21.45 -7.27 -6.26
CA ASN A 204 -21.87 -6.06 -6.97
C ASN A 204 -20.87 -4.90 -6.80
N VAL A 205 -20.19 -4.79 -5.65
CA VAL A 205 -19.12 -3.80 -5.44
C VAL A 205 -17.92 -4.11 -6.34
N ARG A 206 -17.57 -5.38 -6.52
CA ARG A 206 -16.50 -5.77 -7.45
C ARG A 206 -16.84 -5.43 -8.90
N ASN A 207 -18.03 -5.82 -9.36
CA ASN A 207 -18.51 -5.46 -10.69
C ASN A 207 -18.56 -3.93 -10.92
N LEU A 208 -18.75 -3.15 -9.85
CA LEU A 208 -18.65 -1.69 -9.89
C LEU A 208 -17.19 -1.25 -10.08
N SER A 209 -16.25 -1.79 -9.31
CA SER A 209 -14.81 -1.53 -9.44
C SER A 209 -14.28 -1.87 -10.83
N ASP A 210 -14.67 -3.01 -11.40
CA ASP A 210 -14.28 -3.40 -12.77
C ASP A 210 -14.80 -2.38 -13.79
N ARG A 211 -16.05 -1.92 -13.63
CA ARG A 211 -16.65 -0.91 -14.50
C ARG A 211 -15.98 0.46 -14.37
N VAL A 212 -15.52 0.82 -13.17
CA VAL A 212 -14.69 2.03 -12.96
C VAL A 212 -13.37 1.88 -13.71
N GLY A 213 -12.68 0.73 -13.57
CA GLY A 213 -11.43 0.46 -14.30
C GLY A 213 -11.60 0.57 -15.81
N GLU A 214 -12.65 -0.05 -16.37
CA GLU A 214 -12.99 0.03 -17.79
C GLU A 214 -13.25 1.47 -18.25
N MET A 215 -14.02 2.24 -17.47
CA MET A 215 -14.34 3.63 -17.79
C MET A 215 -13.09 4.53 -17.76
N VAL A 216 -12.20 4.35 -16.78
CA VAL A 216 -10.95 5.12 -16.68
C VAL A 216 -10.03 4.80 -17.86
N SER A 217 -9.85 3.53 -18.19
CA SER A 217 -9.05 3.12 -19.36
C SER A 217 -9.64 3.62 -20.68
N GLY A 218 -10.96 3.75 -20.77
CA GLY A 218 -11.70 4.24 -21.94
C GLY A 218 -12.13 5.70 -21.86
N ILE A 219 -11.53 6.53 -21.00
CA ILE A 219 -12.03 7.88 -20.73
C ILE A 219 -12.08 8.77 -21.97
N SER A 220 -11.10 8.60 -22.87
CA SER A 220 -11.03 9.32 -24.15
C SER A 220 -12.22 8.99 -25.05
N GLU A 221 -12.68 7.72 -25.07
CA GLU A 221 -13.87 7.31 -25.82
C GLU A 221 -15.13 7.93 -25.23
N VAL A 222 -15.24 7.94 -23.89
CA VAL A 222 -16.39 8.53 -23.19
C VAL A 222 -16.51 10.02 -23.49
N ARG A 223 -15.40 10.76 -23.41
CA ARG A 223 -15.35 12.20 -23.68
C ARG A 223 -15.52 12.51 -25.17
N GLY A 224 -14.83 11.77 -26.03
CA GLY A 224 -14.84 11.97 -27.48
C GLY A 224 -16.21 11.75 -28.12
N HIS A 225 -17.08 10.94 -27.49
CA HIS A 225 -18.40 10.59 -28.03
C HIS A 225 -19.58 11.14 -27.21
N ASP A 226 -19.36 12.06 -26.26
CA ASP A 226 -20.41 12.60 -25.37
C ASP A 226 -21.21 11.51 -24.62
N ALA A 227 -20.55 10.40 -24.28
CA ALA A 227 -21.19 9.26 -23.62
C ALA A 227 -21.31 9.42 -22.08
N SER A 228 -20.89 10.57 -21.53
CA SER A 228 -20.88 10.84 -20.08
C SER A 228 -22.23 10.60 -19.42
N GLY A 229 -23.33 11.07 -20.03
CA GLY A 229 -24.69 10.87 -19.50
C GLY A 229 -25.10 9.40 -19.42
N PHE A 230 -24.74 8.60 -20.45
CA PHE A 230 -25.01 7.16 -20.49
C PHE A 230 -24.23 6.41 -19.39
N ILE A 231 -22.94 6.73 -19.24
CA ILE A 231 -22.08 6.14 -18.22
C ILE A 231 -22.59 6.47 -16.81
N LEU A 232 -22.94 7.73 -16.53
CA LEU A 232 -23.49 8.13 -15.25
C LEU A 232 -24.82 7.42 -14.92
N ALA A 233 -25.67 7.16 -15.92
CA ALA A 233 -26.89 6.39 -15.74
C ALA A 233 -26.62 4.92 -15.36
N ASP A 234 -25.66 4.26 -16.02
CA ASP A 234 -25.20 2.90 -15.68
C ASP A 234 -24.67 2.84 -14.24
N PHE A 235 -23.81 3.79 -13.85
CA PHE A 235 -23.30 3.89 -12.49
C PHE A 235 -24.40 4.11 -11.45
N SER A 236 -25.36 5.01 -11.73
CA SER A 236 -26.51 5.27 -10.87
C SER A 236 -27.32 4.00 -10.58
N GLN A 237 -27.59 3.19 -11.61
CA GLN A 237 -28.33 1.94 -11.47
C GLN A 237 -27.56 0.90 -10.62
N ARG A 238 -26.24 0.76 -10.85
CA ARG A 238 -25.38 -0.17 -10.09
C ARG A 238 -25.27 0.23 -8.62
N LEU A 239 -25.07 1.51 -8.35
CA LEU A 239 -25.04 2.06 -7.00
C LEU A 239 -26.39 1.86 -6.28
N GLY A 240 -27.51 2.07 -6.98
CA GLY A 240 -28.85 1.80 -6.46
C GLY A 240 -29.03 0.35 -6.02
N LYS A 241 -28.59 -0.62 -6.83
CA LYS A 241 -28.65 -2.04 -6.46
C LYS A 241 -27.81 -2.36 -5.22
N ILE A 242 -26.61 -1.79 -5.11
CA ILE A 242 -25.76 -1.96 -3.92
C ILE A 242 -26.45 -1.36 -2.68
N TYR A 243 -27.10 -0.20 -2.82
CA TYR A 243 -27.88 0.44 -1.77
C TYR A 243 -29.03 -0.45 -1.30
N ASP A 244 -29.83 -1.01 -2.23
CA ASP A 244 -30.97 -1.87 -1.89
C ASP A 244 -30.55 -3.11 -1.10
N ILE A 245 -29.48 -3.78 -1.54
CA ILE A 245 -28.90 -4.94 -0.84
C ILE A 245 -28.45 -4.53 0.57
N ARG A 246 -27.77 -3.38 0.69
CA ARG A 246 -27.29 -2.87 1.98
C ARG A 246 -28.45 -2.51 2.91
N PHE A 247 -29.52 -1.93 2.38
CA PHE A 247 -30.72 -1.60 3.13
C PHE A 247 -31.41 -2.86 3.67
N ASP A 248 -31.50 -3.92 2.86
CA ASP A 248 -32.01 -5.22 3.29
C ASP A 248 -31.14 -5.89 4.36
N ILE A 249 -29.81 -5.79 4.24
CA ILE A 249 -28.87 -6.21 5.27
C ILE A 249 -29.15 -5.44 6.58
N TYR A 250 -29.30 -4.12 6.52
CA TYR A 250 -29.57 -3.30 7.72
C TYR A 250 -30.87 -3.69 8.40
N LYS A 251 -31.99 -3.77 7.67
CA LYS A 251 -33.29 -4.18 8.22
C LYS A 251 -33.17 -5.51 8.98
N ARG A 252 -32.55 -6.52 8.36
CA ARG A 252 -32.38 -7.85 8.95
C ARG A 252 -31.42 -7.83 10.14
N LYS A 253 -30.30 -7.13 10.04
CA LYS A 253 -29.30 -7.01 11.12
C LYS A 253 -29.89 -6.34 12.36
N PHE A 254 -30.63 -5.25 12.17
CA PHE A 254 -31.28 -4.56 13.29
C PHE A 254 -32.47 -5.34 13.86
N PHE A 255 -33.20 -6.10 13.04
CA PHE A 255 -34.19 -7.05 13.55
C PHE A 255 -33.56 -8.15 14.42
N ILE A 256 -32.41 -8.71 14.01
CA ILE A 256 -31.65 -9.66 14.83
C ILE A 256 -31.20 -9.01 16.15
N LYS A 257 -30.70 -7.76 16.10
CA LYS A 257 -30.30 -7.01 17.31
C LYS A 257 -31.49 -6.76 18.25
N PHE A 258 -32.64 -6.39 17.69
CA PHE A 258 -33.90 -6.22 18.42
C PHE A 258 -34.31 -7.53 19.11
N LEU A 259 -34.36 -8.63 18.35
CA LEU A 259 -34.72 -9.95 18.88
C LEU A 259 -33.75 -10.41 19.98
N ASN A 260 -32.44 -10.19 19.80
CA ASN A 260 -31.43 -10.52 20.80
C ASN A 260 -31.62 -9.71 22.09
N ASN A 261 -31.82 -8.40 21.97
CA ASN A 261 -32.08 -7.54 23.13
C ASN A 261 -33.38 -7.92 23.84
N PHE A 262 -34.43 -8.24 23.09
CA PHE A 262 -35.71 -8.70 23.63
C PHE A 262 -35.56 -10.01 24.42
N LEU A 263 -34.90 -11.02 23.83
CA LEU A 263 -34.66 -12.30 24.50
C LEU A 263 -33.76 -12.15 25.74
N ASN A 264 -32.78 -11.23 25.71
CA ASN A 264 -31.93 -10.97 26.88
C ASN A 264 -32.65 -10.27 28.04
N GLN A 265 -33.69 -9.48 27.75
CA GLN A 265 -34.54 -8.84 28.78
C GLN A 265 -35.64 -9.77 29.31
N LEU A 266 -35.98 -10.82 28.56
CA LEU A 266 -37.01 -11.78 28.95
C LEU A 266 -36.61 -12.56 30.22
N THR A 267 -35.33 -12.91 30.37
CA THR A 267 -34.84 -13.60 31.58
C THR A 267 -34.95 -12.74 32.84
N PRO A 268 -34.43 -11.49 32.91
CA PRO A 268 -34.68 -10.59 34.05
C PRO A 268 -36.17 -10.35 34.31
N PHE A 269 -36.98 -10.22 33.26
CA PHE A 269 -38.43 -10.09 33.39
C PHE A 269 -39.05 -11.29 34.14
N PHE A 270 -38.66 -12.52 33.80
CA PHE A 270 -39.10 -13.70 34.53
C PHE A 270 -38.53 -13.77 35.95
N PHE A 271 -37.28 -13.37 36.17
CA PHE A 271 -36.73 -13.26 37.53
C PHE A 271 -37.53 -12.28 38.38
N PHE A 272 -37.85 -11.09 37.88
CA PHE A 272 -38.67 -10.14 38.63
C PHE A 272 -40.11 -10.61 38.84
N SER A 273 -40.73 -11.20 37.81
CA SER A 273 -42.15 -11.60 37.88
C SER A 273 -42.33 -12.86 38.75
N ILE A 274 -41.59 -13.93 38.45
CA ILE A 274 -41.69 -15.22 39.15
C ILE A 274 -40.92 -15.15 40.47
N GLY A 275 -39.67 -14.72 40.44
CA GLY A 275 -38.85 -14.61 41.64
C GLY A 275 -39.40 -13.57 42.62
N GLY A 276 -39.91 -12.43 42.14
CA GLY A 276 -40.59 -11.44 42.98
C GLY A 276 -41.86 -12.00 43.63
N TYR A 277 -42.67 -12.77 42.90
CA TYR A 277 -43.82 -13.48 43.48
C TYR A 277 -43.39 -14.47 44.58
N LEU A 278 -42.33 -15.24 44.34
CA LEU A 278 -41.80 -16.20 45.33
C LEU A 278 -41.25 -15.51 46.59
N VAL A 279 -40.69 -14.31 46.46
CA VAL A 279 -40.28 -13.47 47.61
C VAL A 279 -41.50 -13.00 48.41
N ILE A 280 -42.58 -12.58 47.73
CA ILE A 280 -43.82 -12.13 48.39
C ILE A 280 -44.48 -13.29 49.15
N VAL A 281 -44.42 -14.51 48.63
CA VAL A 281 -44.94 -15.73 49.28
C VAL A 281 -43.93 -16.32 50.30
N GLU A 282 -42.86 -15.58 50.63
CA GLU A 282 -41.82 -15.94 51.61
C GLU A 282 -41.06 -17.25 51.30
N SER A 283 -41.13 -17.72 50.05
CA SER A 283 -40.43 -18.93 49.59
C SER A 283 -39.01 -18.68 49.08
N LEU A 284 -38.66 -17.41 48.84
CA LEU A 284 -37.33 -16.97 48.40
C LEU A 284 -36.94 -15.69 49.16
N THR A 285 -35.67 -15.54 49.52
CA THR A 285 -35.21 -14.29 50.16
C THR A 285 -34.98 -13.20 49.11
N PHE A 286 -35.20 -11.94 49.50
CA PHE A 286 -34.91 -10.79 48.63
C PHE A 286 -33.44 -10.79 48.15
N GLY A 287 -32.51 -11.12 49.04
CA GLY A 287 -31.07 -11.22 48.72
C GLY A 287 -30.76 -12.29 47.68
N ALA A 288 -31.44 -13.45 47.71
CA ALA A 288 -31.26 -14.50 46.71
C ALA A 288 -31.70 -14.05 45.31
N LEU A 289 -32.79 -13.29 45.21
CA LEU A 289 -33.26 -12.72 43.94
C LEU A 289 -32.26 -11.71 43.35
N VAL A 290 -31.73 -10.82 44.20
CA VAL A 290 -30.73 -9.82 43.77
C VAL A 290 -29.43 -10.49 43.35
N ALA A 291 -28.98 -11.52 44.07
CA ALA A 291 -27.81 -12.31 43.71
C ALA A 291 -27.99 -13.05 42.37
N ALA A 292 -29.18 -13.61 42.12
CA ALA A 292 -29.52 -14.25 40.85
C ALA A 292 -29.47 -13.28 39.66
N LEU A 293 -29.99 -12.06 39.84
CA LEU A 293 -29.97 -11.01 38.82
C LEU A 293 -28.54 -10.53 38.53
N ALA A 294 -27.70 -10.37 39.57
CA ALA A 294 -26.30 -10.02 39.40
C ALA A 294 -25.54 -11.10 38.62
N ALA A 295 -25.72 -12.36 39.00
CA ALA A 295 -25.13 -13.50 38.30
C ALA A 295 -25.55 -13.62 36.83
N TYR A 296 -26.83 -13.38 36.52
CA TYR A 296 -27.31 -13.38 35.14
C TYR A 296 -26.71 -12.24 34.30
N LYS A 297 -26.56 -11.05 34.88
CA LYS A 297 -25.96 -9.90 34.18
C LYS A 297 -24.56 -10.26 33.68
N ASP A 298 -23.77 -10.92 34.51
CA ASP A 298 -22.40 -11.35 34.17
C ASP A 298 -22.38 -12.45 33.10
N LEU A 299 -23.40 -13.33 33.07
CA LEU A 299 -23.55 -14.38 32.05
C LEU A 299 -23.83 -13.84 30.64
N SER A 300 -24.53 -12.71 30.54
CA SER A 300 -25.04 -12.18 29.26
C SER A 300 -23.93 -11.68 28.32
N ALA A 301 -22.83 -11.14 28.87
CA ALA A 301 -21.77 -10.52 28.07
C ALA A 301 -20.90 -11.56 27.32
N PRO A 302 -20.36 -12.62 27.95
CA PRO A 302 -19.60 -13.67 27.27
C PRO A 302 -20.43 -14.38 26.20
N TRP A 303 -21.72 -14.62 26.49
CA TRP A 303 -22.63 -15.23 25.53
C TRP A 303 -22.81 -14.37 24.26
N LYS A 304 -22.98 -13.05 24.42
CA LYS A 304 -23.07 -12.12 23.30
C LYS A 304 -21.78 -12.12 22.46
N GLU A 305 -20.62 -12.21 23.09
CA GLU A 305 -19.33 -12.33 22.37
C GLU A 305 -19.24 -13.62 21.57
N LEU A 306 -19.70 -14.76 22.10
CA LEU A 306 -19.74 -16.05 21.39
C LEU A 306 -20.69 -16.02 20.18
N LEU A 307 -21.84 -15.37 20.30
CA LEU A 307 -22.74 -15.15 19.17
C LEU A 307 -22.09 -14.26 18.10
N GLY A 308 -21.42 -13.19 18.52
CA GLY A 308 -20.65 -12.32 17.62
C GLY A 308 -19.49 -13.07 16.94
N TYR A 309 -18.82 -13.96 17.66
CA TYR A 309 -17.78 -14.83 17.11
C TYR A 309 -18.32 -15.71 15.98
N TYR A 310 -19.47 -16.36 16.18
CA TYR A 310 -20.07 -17.21 15.13
C TYR A 310 -20.34 -16.41 13.84
N GLN A 311 -20.78 -15.15 13.96
CA GLN A 311 -20.97 -14.27 12.80
C GLN A 311 -19.64 -13.99 12.09
N ARG A 312 -18.61 -13.57 12.83
CA ARG A 312 -17.28 -13.31 12.28
C ARG A 312 -16.65 -14.54 11.65
N MET A 313 -16.82 -15.71 12.26
CA MET A 313 -16.34 -17.00 11.76
C MET A 313 -17.02 -17.34 10.42
N ALA A 314 -18.34 -17.22 10.33
CA ALA A 314 -19.06 -17.52 9.10
C ALA A 314 -18.64 -16.59 7.96
N ASP A 315 -18.51 -15.29 8.24
CA ASP A 315 -18.08 -14.28 7.25
C ASP A 315 -16.63 -14.51 6.80
N ALA A 316 -15.72 -14.79 7.74
CA ALA A 316 -14.31 -15.05 7.44
C ALA A 316 -14.12 -16.36 6.65
N THR A 317 -14.85 -17.42 7.00
CA THR A 317 -14.80 -18.71 6.27
C THR A 317 -15.20 -18.53 4.82
N ILE A 318 -16.33 -17.86 4.58
CA ILE A 318 -16.82 -17.54 3.24
C ILE A 318 -15.79 -16.77 2.43
N LYS A 319 -15.26 -15.67 2.99
CA LYS A 319 -14.30 -14.81 2.28
C LYS A 319 -13.00 -15.54 1.97
N TYR A 320 -12.51 -16.34 2.92
CA TYR A 320 -11.30 -17.11 2.72
C TYR A 320 -11.49 -18.18 1.63
N GLU A 321 -12.61 -18.91 1.63
CA GLU A 321 -12.90 -19.90 0.58
C GLU A 321 -13.04 -19.25 -0.81
N ASP A 322 -13.76 -18.13 -0.89
CA ASP A 322 -13.91 -17.36 -2.13
C ASP A 322 -12.52 -16.85 -2.62
N LEU A 323 -11.66 -16.33 -1.73
CA LEU A 323 -10.28 -15.92 -2.05
C LEU A 323 -9.43 -17.11 -2.52
N VAL A 324 -9.44 -18.24 -1.81
CA VAL A 324 -8.68 -19.45 -2.15
C VAL A 324 -9.03 -19.92 -3.56
N SER A 325 -10.32 -19.89 -3.92
CA SER A 325 -10.80 -20.32 -5.24
C SER A 325 -10.27 -19.45 -6.39
N GLN A 326 -10.08 -18.16 -6.14
CA GLN A 326 -9.58 -17.20 -7.13
C GLN A 326 -8.05 -17.26 -7.27
N PHE A 327 -7.34 -17.65 -6.20
CA PHE A 327 -5.88 -17.81 -6.21
C PHE A 327 -5.41 -19.24 -6.50
N GLN A 328 -6.25 -20.04 -7.15
CA GLN A 328 -5.93 -21.38 -7.66
C GLN A 328 -6.40 -21.57 -9.11
N PRO A 329 -6.03 -20.68 -10.05
CA PRO A 329 -6.38 -20.88 -11.45
C PRO A 329 -5.75 -22.18 -11.99
N ALA A 330 -6.38 -22.75 -13.03
CA ALA A 330 -5.79 -23.87 -13.75
C ALA A 330 -4.52 -23.43 -14.49
N GLY A 331 -3.56 -24.34 -14.66
CA GLY A 331 -2.34 -24.06 -15.44
C GLY A 331 -1.32 -23.15 -14.75
N MET A 332 -1.37 -23.00 -13.43
CA MET A 332 -0.29 -22.35 -12.67
C MET A 332 1.03 -23.08 -12.86
N THR A 333 2.13 -22.33 -12.99
CA THR A 333 3.49 -22.88 -13.01
C THR A 333 3.76 -23.65 -11.72
N ASP A 334 4.34 -24.84 -11.82
CA ASP A 334 4.68 -25.66 -10.65
C ASP A 334 5.68 -24.92 -9.74
N PRO A 335 5.53 -24.94 -8.40
CA PRO A 335 6.48 -24.25 -7.52
C PRO A 335 7.91 -24.79 -7.63
N GLU A 336 8.11 -26.08 -7.92
CA GLU A 336 9.45 -26.64 -8.12
C GLU A 336 10.11 -26.05 -9.37
N ILE A 337 9.34 -25.85 -10.44
CA ILE A 337 9.84 -25.20 -11.66
C ILE A 337 10.16 -23.73 -11.39
N MET A 338 9.28 -23.00 -10.70
CA MET A 338 9.40 -21.55 -10.52
C MET A 338 10.60 -21.15 -9.65
N TYR A 339 10.85 -21.86 -8.56
CA TYR A 339 11.79 -21.41 -7.52
C TYR A 339 13.03 -22.27 -7.37
N THR A 340 13.13 -23.40 -8.08
CA THR A 340 14.38 -24.16 -8.09
C THR A 340 15.41 -23.38 -8.88
N ARG A 341 16.57 -23.15 -8.27
CA ARG A 341 17.75 -22.63 -8.96
C ARG A 341 18.89 -23.65 -8.81
N PRO A 342 19.24 -24.39 -9.88
CA PRO A 342 20.41 -25.24 -9.83
C PRO A 342 21.68 -24.39 -9.70
N ALA A 343 22.72 -24.95 -9.06
CA ALA A 343 24.00 -24.25 -8.85
C ALA A 343 24.65 -23.81 -10.17
N GLU A 344 24.47 -24.63 -11.22
CA GLU A 344 24.84 -24.30 -12.59
C GLU A 344 23.59 -24.27 -13.46
N LEU A 345 23.37 -23.15 -14.16
CA LEU A 345 22.28 -23.03 -15.13
C LEU A 345 22.69 -23.69 -16.44
N PRO A 346 21.80 -24.46 -17.10
CA PRO A 346 22.08 -25.02 -18.41
C PRO A 346 22.39 -23.91 -19.42
N ALA A 347 23.36 -24.17 -20.30
CA ALA A 347 23.82 -23.18 -21.28
C ALA A 347 22.78 -22.91 -22.38
N LEU A 348 21.96 -23.93 -22.71
CA LEU A 348 20.90 -23.86 -23.71
C LEU A 348 21.36 -23.35 -25.10
N ALA A 349 22.59 -23.69 -25.51
CA ALA A 349 23.21 -23.21 -26.75
C ALA A 349 22.92 -24.05 -28.02
N GLY A 350 22.09 -25.10 -27.91
CA GLY A 350 21.71 -25.99 -29.00
C GLY A 350 20.46 -25.52 -29.78
N PRO A 351 20.00 -26.33 -30.75
CA PRO A 351 18.85 -25.97 -31.59
C PRO A 351 17.55 -25.92 -30.80
N VAL A 352 16.62 -25.06 -31.24
CA VAL A 352 15.25 -24.99 -30.73
C VAL A 352 14.32 -25.74 -31.69
N SER A 353 13.53 -26.67 -31.18
CA SER A 353 12.61 -27.49 -31.98
C SER A 353 11.20 -27.45 -31.40
N MET A 354 10.23 -27.07 -32.23
CA MET A 354 8.80 -27.22 -31.98
C MET A 354 8.30 -28.43 -32.77
N ASN A 355 7.65 -29.38 -32.11
CA ASN A 355 7.12 -30.59 -32.73
C ASN A 355 5.60 -30.68 -32.52
N GLY A 356 4.84 -30.45 -33.59
CA GLY A 356 3.38 -30.56 -33.59
C GLY A 356 2.67 -29.69 -32.54
N VAL A 357 3.16 -28.46 -32.35
CA VAL A 357 2.70 -27.56 -31.30
C VAL A 357 1.37 -26.92 -31.68
N SER A 358 0.39 -27.04 -30.80
CA SER A 358 -0.89 -26.36 -30.91
C SER A 358 -1.17 -25.54 -29.66
N LEU A 359 -1.82 -24.40 -29.83
CA LEU A 359 -2.29 -23.54 -28.77
C LEU A 359 -3.78 -23.24 -29.01
N ILE A 360 -4.59 -23.59 -28.03
CA ILE A 360 -6.03 -23.38 -28.02
C ILE A 360 -6.34 -22.39 -26.90
N ASP A 361 -7.11 -21.36 -27.19
CA ASP A 361 -7.58 -20.42 -26.17
C ASP A 361 -8.71 -21.02 -25.31
N ASP A 362 -9.14 -20.29 -24.28
CA ASP A 362 -10.19 -20.75 -23.37
C ASP A 362 -11.57 -20.90 -24.06
N ASN A 363 -11.76 -20.29 -25.23
CA ASN A 363 -12.97 -20.40 -26.05
C ASN A 363 -12.92 -21.58 -27.05
N GLY A 364 -11.82 -22.34 -27.08
CA GLY A 364 -11.62 -23.45 -28.01
C GLY A 364 -11.09 -23.02 -29.39
N ILE A 365 -10.72 -21.75 -29.58
CA ILE A 365 -10.15 -21.22 -30.81
C ILE A 365 -8.68 -21.64 -30.89
N LYS A 366 -8.33 -22.32 -31.99
CA LYS A 366 -6.95 -22.70 -32.28
C LYS A 366 -6.16 -21.47 -32.75
N MET A 367 -5.35 -20.91 -31.86
CA MET A 367 -4.44 -19.80 -32.14
C MET A 367 -3.18 -20.25 -32.87
N VAL A 368 -2.75 -21.49 -32.62
CA VAL A 368 -1.68 -22.19 -33.34
C VAL A 368 -2.16 -23.63 -33.56
N ASP A 369 -2.06 -24.15 -34.79
CA ASP A 369 -2.50 -25.51 -35.13
C ASP A 369 -1.36 -26.33 -35.72
N ASN A 370 -0.85 -27.29 -34.93
CA ASN A 370 0.15 -28.28 -35.32
C ASN A 370 1.44 -27.70 -35.96
N ALA A 371 1.95 -26.60 -35.41
CA ALA A 371 3.16 -25.95 -35.88
C ALA A 371 4.41 -26.79 -35.58
N SER A 372 5.25 -26.98 -36.59
CA SER A 372 6.56 -27.64 -36.44
C SER A 372 7.64 -26.79 -37.08
N LEU A 373 8.70 -26.50 -36.33
CA LEU A 373 9.86 -25.73 -36.81
C LEU A 373 11.12 -26.12 -36.05
N MET A 374 12.26 -25.94 -36.68
CA MET A 374 13.58 -26.15 -36.08
C MET A 374 14.45 -24.93 -36.39
N LEU A 375 15.03 -24.34 -35.34
CA LEU A 375 15.90 -23.18 -35.41
C LEU A 375 17.31 -23.60 -35.00
N GLU A 376 18.26 -23.42 -35.91
CA GLU A 376 19.67 -23.69 -35.63
C GLU A 376 20.32 -22.54 -34.84
N PRO A 377 21.31 -22.82 -33.98
CA PRO A 377 22.06 -21.78 -33.28
C PRO A 377 22.65 -20.74 -34.25
N GLY A 378 22.57 -19.46 -33.88
CA GLY A 378 23.06 -18.35 -34.70
C GLY A 378 22.17 -17.95 -35.88
N SER A 379 21.04 -18.65 -36.09
CA SER A 379 20.08 -18.26 -37.12
C SER A 379 19.31 -16.98 -36.76
N ARG A 380 18.94 -16.19 -37.78
CA ARG A 380 18.02 -15.05 -37.67
C ARG A 380 16.77 -15.39 -38.46
N VAL A 381 15.63 -15.48 -37.78
CA VAL A 381 14.39 -16.01 -38.36
C VAL A 381 13.31 -14.94 -38.28
N ALA A 382 12.66 -14.67 -39.42
CA ALA A 382 11.53 -13.76 -39.49
C ALA A 382 10.23 -14.56 -39.63
N LEU A 383 9.27 -14.29 -38.74
CA LEU A 383 7.92 -14.88 -38.78
C LEU A 383 6.93 -13.83 -39.30
N ILE A 384 6.44 -14.02 -40.52
CA ILE A 384 5.59 -13.05 -41.22
C ILE A 384 4.17 -13.61 -41.32
N GLY A 385 3.17 -12.78 -41.07
CA GLY A 385 1.76 -13.15 -41.20
C GLY A 385 0.82 -11.98 -40.92
N ALA A 386 -0.41 -12.07 -41.40
CA ALA A 386 -1.46 -11.09 -41.15
C ALA A 386 -1.74 -10.87 -39.65
N GLY A 387 -2.47 -9.81 -39.30
CA GLY A 387 -2.99 -9.63 -37.94
C GLY A 387 -3.78 -10.88 -37.50
N GLY A 388 -3.54 -11.36 -36.27
CA GLY A 388 -4.21 -12.55 -35.74
C GLY A 388 -3.70 -13.91 -36.26
N SER A 389 -2.68 -13.96 -37.11
CA SER A 389 -2.11 -15.22 -37.65
C SER A 389 -1.40 -16.14 -36.64
N GLY A 390 -1.35 -15.79 -35.35
CA GLY A 390 -0.66 -16.58 -34.32
C GLY A 390 0.85 -16.31 -34.19
N LYS A 391 1.43 -15.40 -34.98
CA LYS A 391 2.87 -15.07 -34.94
C LYS A 391 3.38 -14.69 -33.55
N GLU A 392 2.60 -13.88 -32.83
CA GLU A 392 2.93 -13.47 -31.47
C GLU A 392 2.81 -14.63 -30.47
N GLN A 393 1.85 -15.54 -30.70
CA GLN A 393 1.66 -16.71 -29.86
C GLN A 393 2.83 -17.69 -30.02
N ILE A 394 3.32 -17.88 -31.25
CA ILE A 394 4.54 -18.68 -31.50
C ILE A 394 5.74 -18.06 -30.76
N ALA A 395 5.92 -16.73 -30.82
CA ALA A 395 7.00 -16.06 -30.11
C ALA A 395 6.90 -16.25 -28.58
N ARG A 396 5.70 -16.10 -27.99
CA ARG A 396 5.45 -16.31 -26.56
C ARG A 396 5.65 -17.77 -26.14
N LEU A 397 5.29 -18.73 -26.99
CA LEU A 397 5.53 -20.16 -26.77
C LEU A 397 7.03 -20.49 -26.78
N LEU A 398 7.78 -19.96 -27.75
CA LEU A 398 9.24 -20.11 -27.81
C LEU A 398 9.95 -19.48 -26.61
N ALA A 399 9.42 -18.35 -26.13
CA ALA A 399 9.89 -17.68 -24.90
C ALA A 399 9.39 -18.34 -23.59
N ARG A 400 8.60 -19.43 -23.68
CA ARG A 400 7.96 -20.12 -22.54
C ARG A 400 7.09 -19.20 -21.65
N LEU A 401 6.63 -18.08 -22.20
CA LEU A 401 5.63 -17.22 -21.56
C LEU A 401 4.23 -17.85 -21.61
N MET A 402 4.06 -18.85 -22.48
CA MET A 402 2.86 -19.67 -22.61
C MET A 402 3.26 -21.13 -22.76
N SER A 403 2.40 -22.02 -22.30
CA SER A 403 2.56 -23.46 -22.51
C SER A 403 1.69 -23.92 -23.68
N PRO A 404 2.18 -24.82 -24.56
CA PRO A 404 1.37 -25.37 -25.64
C PRO A 404 0.25 -26.26 -25.08
N THR A 405 -0.90 -26.27 -25.74
CA THR A 405 -2.02 -27.18 -25.41
C THR A 405 -1.70 -28.63 -25.83
N SER A 406 -0.95 -28.79 -26.93
CA SER A 406 -0.42 -30.08 -27.39
C SER A 406 0.89 -29.88 -28.12
N GLY A 407 1.66 -30.96 -28.26
CA GLY A 407 3.01 -30.91 -28.84
C GLY A 407 4.07 -30.58 -27.79
N LYS A 408 5.31 -30.36 -28.24
CA LYS A 408 6.44 -30.12 -27.34
C LYS A 408 7.43 -29.13 -27.95
N ILE A 409 8.04 -28.32 -27.10
CA ILE A 409 9.12 -27.40 -27.47
C ILE A 409 10.37 -27.81 -26.71
N THR A 410 11.45 -28.01 -27.44
CA THR A 410 12.75 -28.40 -26.87
C THR A 410 13.83 -27.42 -27.25
N MET A 411 14.80 -27.22 -26.37
CA MET A 411 16.02 -26.46 -26.67
C MET A 411 17.21 -27.27 -26.19
N SER A 412 18.21 -27.47 -27.05
CA SER A 412 19.35 -28.37 -26.76
C SER A 412 18.94 -29.81 -26.40
N GLY A 413 17.77 -30.26 -26.88
CA GLY A 413 17.19 -31.57 -26.56
C GLY A 413 16.43 -31.64 -25.22
N GLU A 414 16.48 -30.58 -24.41
CA GLU A 414 15.74 -30.50 -23.15
C GLU A 414 14.35 -29.92 -23.38
N ASP A 415 13.36 -30.41 -22.63
CA ASP A 415 11.99 -29.88 -22.68
C ASP A 415 11.93 -28.52 -21.99
N LEU A 416 11.57 -27.47 -22.72
CA LEU A 416 11.43 -26.14 -22.13
C LEU A 416 10.41 -26.16 -20.98
N ALA A 417 9.35 -26.97 -21.08
CA ALA A 417 8.32 -27.04 -20.04
C ALA A 417 8.84 -27.60 -18.71
N ALA A 418 9.92 -28.39 -18.72
CA ALA A 418 10.47 -29.03 -17.52
C ALA A 418 11.64 -28.26 -16.90
N LEU A 419 12.20 -27.27 -17.60
CA LEU A 419 13.36 -26.52 -17.09
C LEU A 419 12.97 -25.61 -15.93
N PRO A 420 13.87 -25.34 -14.97
CA PRO A 420 13.62 -24.33 -13.94
C PRO A 420 13.48 -22.93 -14.56
N GLU A 421 12.67 -22.07 -13.95
CA GLU A 421 12.41 -20.72 -14.45
C GLU A 421 13.69 -19.89 -14.53
N ALA A 422 14.57 -20.02 -13.54
CA ALA A 422 15.87 -19.36 -13.52
C ALA A 422 16.75 -19.72 -14.74
N ALA A 423 16.61 -20.94 -15.29
CA ALA A 423 17.37 -21.36 -16.46
C ALA A 423 16.83 -20.74 -17.76
N VAL A 424 15.50 -20.64 -17.88
CA VAL A 424 14.87 -20.08 -19.07
C VAL A 424 14.98 -18.55 -19.07
N GLY A 425 14.67 -17.89 -17.95
CA GLY A 425 14.75 -16.44 -17.81
C GLY A 425 16.16 -15.88 -18.00
N ALA A 426 17.21 -16.63 -17.62
CA ALA A 426 18.59 -16.20 -17.81
C ALA A 426 19.16 -16.46 -19.23
N ARG A 427 18.43 -17.18 -20.10
CA ARG A 427 18.93 -17.63 -21.41
C ARG A 427 18.04 -17.22 -22.59
N ILE A 428 16.78 -16.88 -22.33
CA ILE A 428 15.82 -16.44 -23.36
C ILE A 428 15.34 -15.03 -22.99
N ALA A 429 15.60 -14.08 -23.87
CA ALA A 429 15.02 -12.75 -23.79
C ALA A 429 13.79 -12.65 -24.71
N TYR A 430 12.74 -11.98 -24.23
CA TYR A 430 11.53 -11.70 -25.00
C TYR A 430 11.23 -10.20 -24.95
N THR A 431 10.93 -9.63 -26.11
CA THR A 431 10.41 -8.27 -26.24
C THR A 431 9.09 -8.31 -26.98
N SER A 432 8.06 -7.71 -26.40
CA SER A 432 6.76 -7.51 -27.04
C SER A 432 6.74 -6.25 -27.90
N GLY A 433 5.68 -6.08 -28.69
CA GLY A 433 5.46 -4.84 -29.45
C GLY A 433 5.13 -3.62 -28.55
N GLU A 434 4.50 -3.88 -27.41
CA GLU A 434 4.28 -2.91 -26.33
C GLU A 434 5.24 -3.25 -25.20
N SER A 435 6.15 -2.34 -24.85
CA SER A 435 7.08 -2.52 -23.74
C SER A 435 6.49 -1.99 -22.44
N TYR A 436 6.80 -2.63 -21.31
CA TYR A 436 6.42 -2.17 -19.99
C TYR A 436 7.66 -1.66 -19.24
N LEU A 437 7.56 -0.48 -18.65
CA LEU A 437 8.59 0.08 -17.77
C LEU A 437 8.03 0.13 -16.34
N PHE A 438 8.80 -0.43 -15.41
CA PHE A 438 8.51 -0.32 -13.99
C PHE A 438 8.77 1.10 -13.51
N ASN A 439 8.01 1.54 -12.51
CA ASN A 439 8.30 2.79 -11.84
C ASN A 439 9.67 2.69 -11.15
N GLY A 440 10.58 3.58 -11.51
CA GLY A 440 11.98 3.52 -11.10
C GLY A 440 12.87 4.28 -12.07
N THR A 441 14.17 4.13 -11.90
CA THR A 441 15.16 4.75 -12.79
C THR A 441 15.26 4.00 -14.13
N ILE A 442 15.84 4.66 -15.13
CA ILE A 442 16.18 4.01 -16.40
C ILE A 442 17.15 2.84 -16.14
N PHE A 443 18.13 3.05 -15.27
CA PHE A 443 19.10 2.01 -14.91
C PHE A 443 18.42 0.77 -14.33
N GLU A 444 17.53 0.95 -13.34
CA GLU A 444 16.78 -0.15 -12.73
C GLU A 444 15.97 -0.96 -13.76
N ASN A 445 15.35 -0.28 -14.72
CA ASN A 445 14.61 -0.93 -15.80
C ASN A 445 15.53 -1.70 -16.76
N LEU A 446 16.69 -1.15 -17.11
CA LEU A 446 17.65 -1.79 -18.01
C LEU A 446 18.25 -3.07 -17.40
N VAL A 447 18.51 -3.05 -16.09
CA VAL A 447 19.15 -4.18 -15.38
C VAL A 447 18.15 -5.17 -14.77
N PHE A 448 16.84 -4.92 -14.87
CA PHE A 448 15.81 -5.76 -14.26
C PHE A 448 15.95 -7.25 -14.60
N GLY A 449 16.27 -7.56 -15.86
CA GLY A 449 16.52 -8.94 -16.33
C GLY A 449 17.79 -9.59 -15.82
N LEU A 450 18.59 -8.90 -15.00
CA LEU A 450 19.79 -9.41 -14.33
C LEU A 450 19.62 -9.51 -12.81
N GLN A 451 18.50 -9.00 -12.26
CA GLN A 451 18.23 -8.96 -10.82
C GLN A 451 17.72 -10.32 -10.32
N HIS A 452 18.62 -11.30 -10.26
CA HIS A 452 18.27 -12.67 -9.92
C HIS A 452 19.08 -13.23 -8.75
N VAL A 453 20.27 -12.69 -8.46
CA VAL A 453 21.18 -13.21 -7.42
C VAL A 453 21.50 -12.09 -6.45
N ALA A 454 20.98 -12.18 -5.22
CA ALA A 454 21.42 -11.26 -4.17
C ALA A 454 22.85 -11.56 -3.77
N GLU A 455 23.62 -10.51 -3.48
CA GLU A 455 24.90 -10.62 -2.80
C GLU A 455 24.73 -11.31 -1.42
N ASP A 456 25.76 -12.04 -0.99
CA ASP A 456 25.74 -12.70 0.32
C ASP A 456 25.88 -11.65 1.45
N GLU A 457 24.90 -11.62 2.35
CA GLU A 457 24.90 -10.74 3.52
C GLU A 457 25.87 -11.28 4.59
N SER A 458 27.09 -10.73 4.61
CA SER A 458 28.16 -11.20 5.52
C SER A 458 27.93 -10.82 6.99
N GLU A 459 27.38 -9.64 7.26
CA GLU A 459 27.04 -9.16 8.62
C GLU A 459 25.66 -8.51 8.64
N MET A 460 24.81 -8.92 9.59
CA MET A 460 23.48 -8.32 9.80
C MET A 460 23.52 -7.36 10.99
N SER A 461 23.00 -6.15 10.81
CA SER A 461 22.72 -5.24 11.93
C SER A 461 21.65 -5.83 12.87
N SER A 462 21.55 -5.35 14.12
CA SER A 462 20.52 -5.81 15.06
C SER A 462 19.09 -5.57 14.56
N GLU A 463 18.87 -4.45 13.87
CA GLU A 463 17.60 -4.14 13.25
C GLU A 463 17.28 -5.11 12.11
N ARG A 464 18.27 -5.37 11.24
CA ARG A 464 18.16 -6.31 10.14
C ARG A 464 17.90 -7.73 10.62
N GLN A 465 18.56 -8.17 11.69
CA GLN A 465 18.33 -9.47 12.31
C GLN A 465 16.89 -9.60 12.82
N SER A 466 16.35 -8.57 13.49
CA SER A 466 14.95 -8.57 13.91
C SER A 466 13.98 -8.67 12.72
N GLN A 467 14.25 -7.96 11.63
CA GLN A 467 13.43 -8.03 10.41
C GLN A 467 13.52 -9.42 9.74
N HIS A 468 14.72 -10.01 9.73
CA HIS A 468 14.97 -11.37 9.23
C HIS A 468 14.15 -12.41 10.01
N GLU A 469 14.25 -12.39 11.34
CA GLU A 469 13.52 -13.30 12.21
C GLU A 469 11.99 -13.15 12.07
N GLU A 470 11.51 -11.91 11.95
CA GLU A 470 10.08 -11.64 11.75
C GLU A 470 9.61 -12.10 10.35
N ALA A 471 10.43 -11.93 9.31
CA ALA A 471 10.12 -12.43 7.97
C ALA A 471 10.02 -13.97 7.96
N LEU A 472 10.95 -14.67 8.63
CA LEU A 472 10.86 -16.12 8.80
C LEU A 472 9.62 -16.53 9.62
N ALA A 473 9.33 -15.82 10.72
CA ALA A 473 8.17 -16.07 11.55
C ALA A 473 6.85 -15.89 10.79
N SER A 474 6.78 -14.91 9.87
CA SER A 474 5.65 -14.69 8.97
C SER A 474 5.75 -15.51 7.69
N GLY A 475 6.81 -16.28 7.45
CA GLY A 475 6.96 -17.13 6.26
C GLY A 475 7.11 -16.33 4.95
N ASN A 476 7.69 -15.16 5.04
CA ASN A 476 8.08 -14.31 3.91
C ASN A 476 9.52 -14.63 3.50
N SER A 477 9.98 -14.06 2.37
CA SER A 477 11.40 -14.09 2.00
C SER A 477 12.26 -13.45 3.10
N PRO A 478 13.33 -14.12 3.56
CA PRO A 478 14.29 -13.53 4.48
C PRO A 478 15.36 -12.70 3.77
N ALA A 479 15.39 -12.69 2.43
CA ALA A 479 16.40 -12.00 1.63
C ALA A 479 16.37 -10.49 1.86
N ASN A 480 17.53 -9.86 1.83
CA ASN A 480 17.66 -8.42 1.96
C ASN A 480 17.49 -7.77 0.58
N PHE A 481 16.43 -6.98 0.42
CA PHE A 481 16.17 -6.26 -0.82
C PHE A 481 17.20 -5.15 -1.10
N ALA A 482 17.83 -4.60 -0.07
CA ALA A 482 18.77 -3.48 -0.20
C ALA A 482 20.16 -3.89 -0.67
N LEU A 483 20.44 -5.19 -0.80
CA LEU A 483 21.70 -5.68 -1.36
C LEU A 483 21.71 -5.52 -2.89
N ASP A 484 22.88 -5.69 -3.48
CA ASP A 484 22.98 -5.79 -4.93
C ASP A 484 22.42 -7.13 -5.41
N TRP A 485 21.52 -7.07 -6.39
CA TRP A 485 20.88 -8.25 -7.01
C TRP A 485 21.41 -8.56 -8.42
N ILE A 486 22.27 -7.70 -8.96
CA ILE A 486 22.69 -7.74 -10.36
C ILE A 486 23.68 -8.89 -10.58
N ASP A 487 23.33 -9.81 -11.47
CA ASP A 487 24.23 -10.87 -11.93
C ASP A 487 25.26 -10.33 -12.95
N TYR A 488 26.32 -9.69 -12.44
CA TYR A 488 27.41 -9.17 -13.25
C TYR A 488 28.09 -10.25 -14.11
N GLY A 489 28.31 -11.44 -13.53
CA GLY A 489 28.91 -12.57 -14.23
C GLY A 489 28.04 -13.05 -15.40
N GLY A 490 26.72 -13.09 -15.20
CA GLY A 490 25.74 -13.38 -16.25
C GLY A 490 25.74 -12.35 -17.38
N ALA A 491 26.00 -11.07 -17.07
CA ALA A 491 26.21 -10.02 -18.06
C ALA A 491 27.61 -10.07 -18.74
N GLY A 492 28.46 -11.02 -18.34
CA GLY A 492 29.83 -11.15 -18.80
C GLY A 492 30.79 -10.10 -18.24
N ALA A 493 30.40 -9.41 -17.16
CA ALA A 493 31.20 -8.43 -16.44
C ALA A 493 31.92 -9.06 -15.25
N THR A 494 33.08 -8.51 -14.90
CA THR A 494 33.89 -8.92 -13.74
C THR A 494 33.49 -8.23 -12.44
N GLY A 495 32.73 -7.14 -12.53
CA GLY A 495 32.22 -6.36 -11.41
C GLY A 495 31.42 -5.13 -11.89
N PRO A 496 31.02 -4.24 -10.97
CA PRO A 496 30.17 -3.09 -11.28
C PRO A 496 30.75 -2.13 -12.31
N ASP A 497 32.04 -1.81 -12.23
CA ASP A 497 32.68 -0.85 -13.15
C ASP A 497 32.75 -1.38 -14.60
N ASP A 498 33.22 -2.62 -14.78
CA ASP A 498 33.24 -3.30 -16.09
C ASP A 498 31.81 -3.51 -16.64
N PHE A 499 30.83 -3.65 -15.76
CA PHE A 499 29.43 -3.74 -16.16
C PHE A 499 28.91 -2.43 -16.73
N LEU A 500 29.22 -1.28 -16.13
CA LEU A 500 28.85 0.03 -16.67
C LEU A 500 29.47 0.29 -18.05
N ASP A 501 30.74 -0.07 -18.24
CA ASP A 501 31.42 0.02 -19.54
C ASP A 501 30.74 -0.84 -20.62
N ARG A 502 30.22 -2.01 -20.24
CA ARG A 502 29.46 -2.89 -21.15
C ARG A 502 28.08 -2.35 -21.43
N LEU A 503 27.39 -1.84 -20.41
CA LEU A 503 26.08 -1.23 -20.56
C LEU A 503 26.13 -0.03 -21.51
N ALA A 504 27.16 0.81 -21.39
CA ALA A 504 27.41 1.92 -22.31
C ALA A 504 27.53 1.43 -23.76
N LYS A 505 28.30 0.36 -24.03
CA LYS A 505 28.42 -0.23 -25.38
C LYS A 505 27.09 -0.74 -25.91
N VAL A 506 26.24 -1.33 -25.05
CA VAL A 506 24.91 -1.80 -25.45
C VAL A 506 24.01 -0.61 -25.79
N VAL A 507 24.00 0.43 -24.95
CA VAL A 507 23.26 1.69 -25.18
C VAL A 507 23.67 2.33 -26.51
N THR A 508 24.96 2.41 -26.82
CA THR A 508 25.46 2.90 -28.11
C THR A 508 24.98 2.01 -29.25
N ALA A 509 25.02 0.67 -29.09
CA ALA A 509 24.62 -0.27 -30.13
C ALA A 509 23.12 -0.22 -30.46
N VAL A 510 22.28 0.23 -29.52
CA VAL A 510 20.84 0.45 -29.72
C VAL A 510 20.50 1.91 -30.03
N GLU A 511 21.51 2.75 -30.26
CA GLU A 511 21.37 4.17 -30.63
C GLU A 511 20.64 5.03 -29.57
N LEU A 512 20.70 4.63 -28.29
CA LEU A 512 20.09 5.38 -27.17
C LEU A 512 21.05 6.34 -26.46
N GLU A 513 22.33 6.37 -26.87
CA GLU A 513 23.37 7.17 -26.21
C GLU A 513 23.06 8.66 -26.23
N ASP A 514 22.67 9.22 -27.39
CA ASP A 514 22.38 10.64 -27.54
C ASP A 514 21.19 11.07 -26.69
N ASP A 515 20.15 10.24 -26.60
CA ASP A 515 18.96 10.53 -25.81
C ASP A 515 19.28 10.51 -24.31
N LEU A 516 19.98 9.47 -23.84
CA LEU A 516 20.41 9.39 -22.45
C LEU A 516 21.37 10.52 -22.08
N PHE A 517 22.27 10.89 -22.99
CA PHE A 517 23.17 12.02 -22.80
C PHE A 517 22.40 13.34 -22.68
N ARG A 518 21.43 13.60 -23.58
CA ARG A 518 20.56 14.79 -23.51
C ARG A 518 19.71 14.82 -22.24
N MET A 519 19.19 13.67 -21.81
CA MET A 519 18.45 13.57 -20.55
C MET A 519 19.37 13.86 -19.36
N GLY A 520 20.59 13.30 -19.36
CA GLY A 520 21.60 13.56 -18.35
C GLY A 520 22.01 15.03 -18.27
N LEU A 521 22.17 15.71 -19.40
CA LEU A 521 22.48 17.16 -19.44
C LEU A 521 21.40 18.05 -18.84
N ARG A 522 20.16 17.55 -18.67
CA ARG A 522 19.05 18.28 -18.05
C ARG A 522 18.87 17.93 -16.57
N GLN A 523 19.65 17.00 -16.04
CA GLN A 523 19.56 16.57 -14.65
C GLN A 523 20.45 17.43 -13.76
N THR A 524 19.98 17.71 -12.55
CA THR A 524 20.77 18.36 -11.50
C THR A 524 21.61 17.32 -10.77
N ILE A 525 22.88 17.64 -10.48
CA ILE A 525 23.81 16.69 -9.86
C ILE A 525 23.96 17.02 -8.37
N ASP A 526 23.96 16.01 -7.52
CA ASP A 526 24.29 16.16 -6.10
C ASP A 526 25.81 16.29 -5.90
N PRO A 527 26.34 17.45 -5.48
CA PRO A 527 27.77 17.61 -5.23
C PRO A 527 28.30 16.68 -4.14
N ASN A 528 27.44 16.30 -3.18
CA ASN A 528 27.82 15.40 -2.08
C ASN A 528 27.78 13.93 -2.49
N GLY A 529 26.94 13.59 -3.47
CA GLY A 529 26.76 12.22 -3.95
C GLY A 529 27.79 11.80 -5.00
N ASN A 530 28.31 12.73 -5.79
CA ASN A 530 29.27 12.47 -6.87
C ASN A 530 30.27 13.62 -7.03
N SER A 531 31.16 13.80 -6.05
CA SER A 531 32.16 14.88 -6.03
C SER A 531 33.04 14.91 -7.28
N ASP A 532 33.42 13.73 -7.79
CA ASP A 532 34.33 13.61 -8.92
C ASP A 532 33.67 14.06 -10.23
N LEU A 533 32.40 13.69 -10.44
CA LEU A 533 31.63 14.15 -11.60
C LEU A 533 31.39 15.66 -11.52
N THR A 534 31.03 16.17 -10.34
CA THR A 534 30.86 17.62 -10.12
C THR A 534 32.15 18.37 -10.44
N GLN A 535 33.29 17.97 -9.87
CA GLN A 535 34.58 18.60 -10.20
C GLN A 535 34.95 18.45 -11.67
N GLY A 536 34.66 17.29 -12.27
CA GLY A 536 34.88 17.03 -13.69
C GLY A 536 34.09 17.98 -14.60
N ILE A 537 32.82 18.24 -14.30
CA ILE A 537 31.98 19.17 -15.06
C ILE A 537 32.46 20.62 -14.89
N LEU A 538 32.84 21.02 -13.67
CA LEU A 538 33.38 22.35 -13.42
C LEU A 538 34.71 22.57 -14.13
N TRP A 539 35.57 21.55 -14.13
CA TRP A 539 36.82 21.57 -14.89
C TRP A 539 36.56 21.60 -16.40
N ALA A 540 35.60 20.82 -16.90
CA ALA A 540 35.23 20.82 -18.31
C ALA A 540 34.72 22.20 -18.77
N ARG A 541 33.93 22.88 -17.92
CA ARG A 541 33.46 24.25 -18.16
C ARG A 541 34.61 25.23 -18.36
N LEU A 542 35.60 25.22 -17.46
CA LEU A 542 36.82 26.04 -17.57
C LEU A 542 37.62 25.68 -18.83
N ARG A 543 37.70 24.39 -19.17
CA ARG A 543 38.46 23.93 -20.34
C ARG A 543 37.80 24.34 -21.66
N ILE A 544 36.47 24.31 -21.73
CA ILE A 544 35.68 24.79 -22.89
C ILE A 544 35.90 26.29 -23.07
N GLN A 545 35.87 27.05 -21.97
CA GLN A 545 36.13 28.49 -21.98
C GLN A 545 37.52 28.82 -22.54
N ASP A 546 38.57 28.16 -22.05
CA ASP A 546 39.94 28.30 -22.55
C ASP A 546 40.04 27.99 -24.06
N ASP A 547 39.31 26.98 -24.52
CA ASP A 547 39.34 26.57 -25.93
C ASP A 547 38.63 27.60 -26.82
N LEU A 548 37.48 28.12 -26.38
CA LEU A 548 36.76 29.18 -27.07
C LEU A 548 37.59 30.46 -27.14
N ALA A 549 38.28 30.83 -26.05
CA ALA A 549 39.16 31.98 -25.99
C ALA A 549 40.33 31.86 -26.99
N ARG A 550 40.99 30.70 -27.06
CA ARG A 550 42.07 30.45 -28.02
C ARG A 550 41.61 30.52 -29.48
N ARG A 551 40.35 30.19 -29.75
CA ARG A 551 39.75 30.21 -31.09
C ARG A 551 39.15 31.57 -31.46
N GLY A 552 39.16 32.55 -30.55
CA GLY A 552 38.50 33.85 -30.76
C GLY A 552 36.97 33.73 -30.84
N MET A 553 36.40 32.74 -30.14
CA MET A 553 34.97 32.39 -30.14
C MET A 553 34.32 32.64 -28.77
N THR A 554 34.85 33.59 -27.99
CA THR A 554 34.33 33.95 -26.66
C THR A 554 32.87 34.37 -26.68
N ASP A 555 32.40 34.88 -27.83
CA ASP A 555 31.08 35.47 -27.97
C ASP A 555 29.97 34.40 -28.16
N LEU A 556 30.36 33.12 -28.37
CA LEU A 556 29.42 32.02 -28.58
C LEU A 556 28.80 31.49 -27.28
N VAL A 557 29.48 31.65 -26.14
CA VAL A 557 29.03 31.16 -24.84
C VAL A 557 29.23 32.26 -23.81
N ARG A 558 28.12 32.81 -23.30
CA ARG A 558 28.19 33.81 -22.23
C ARG A 558 28.54 33.13 -20.92
N GLN A 559 29.58 33.65 -20.29
CA GLN A 559 30.04 33.16 -19.00
C GLN A 559 29.09 33.60 -17.91
N TYR A 560 29.16 32.85 -16.82
CA TYR A 560 28.47 33.20 -15.62
C TYR A 560 29.48 33.90 -14.72
N ASP A 561 29.22 35.17 -14.50
CA ASP A 561 30.14 36.10 -13.87
C ASP A 561 29.39 36.75 -12.71
N PRO A 562 29.83 36.56 -11.45
CA PRO A 562 29.15 37.14 -10.29
C PRO A 562 29.06 38.67 -10.35
N GLU A 563 29.93 39.31 -11.14
CA GLU A 563 29.95 40.77 -11.29
C GLU A 563 29.08 41.27 -12.45
N SER A 564 28.46 40.37 -13.24
CA SER A 564 27.64 40.78 -14.38
C SER A 564 26.38 39.96 -14.61
N PHE A 565 25.29 40.66 -14.90
CA PHE A 565 24.01 40.05 -15.24
C PHE A 565 24.10 39.28 -16.57
N ASN A 566 23.62 38.04 -16.58
CA ASN A 566 23.53 37.21 -17.76
C ASN A 566 22.10 37.24 -18.34
N PRO A 567 21.87 37.90 -19.49
CA PRO A 567 20.55 38.11 -20.03
C PRO A 567 20.01 36.88 -20.81
N TYR A 568 20.77 35.79 -20.86
CA TYR A 568 20.37 34.50 -21.46
C TYR A 568 19.87 33.46 -20.45
N VAL A 569 19.91 33.76 -19.16
CA VAL A 569 19.32 32.95 -18.10
C VAL A 569 18.23 33.73 -17.38
N SER A 570 17.44 33.06 -16.54
CA SER A 570 16.34 33.69 -15.82
C SER A 570 16.84 34.69 -14.78
N VAL A 571 15.98 35.63 -14.38
CA VAL A 571 16.29 36.55 -13.27
C VAL A 571 16.52 35.76 -11.97
N ALA A 572 15.74 34.70 -11.73
CA ALA A 572 15.94 33.79 -10.59
C ALA A 572 17.32 33.14 -10.60
N GLU A 573 17.75 32.58 -11.74
CA GLU A 573 19.08 31.98 -11.85
C GLU A 573 20.16 33.02 -11.58
N ASN A 574 20.09 34.21 -12.17
CA ASN A 574 21.00 35.32 -11.89
C ASN A 574 21.12 35.59 -10.37
N ILE A 575 19.99 35.65 -9.64
CA ILE A 575 19.98 35.89 -8.19
C ILE A 575 20.66 34.75 -7.42
N LEU A 576 20.36 33.48 -7.75
CA LEU A 576 20.90 32.31 -7.04
C LEU A 576 22.34 31.98 -7.41
N PHE A 577 22.84 32.57 -8.47
CA PHE A 577 24.07 32.14 -9.11
C PHE A 577 24.05 30.62 -9.48
N GLY A 578 22.88 30.08 -9.87
CA GLY A 578 22.68 28.68 -10.25
C GLY A 578 21.24 28.16 -10.09
N VAL A 579 21.04 26.84 -10.21
CA VAL A 579 19.78 26.10 -9.97
C VAL A 579 19.80 25.32 -8.64
N SER A 580 18.93 25.65 -7.69
CA SER A 580 18.86 24.93 -6.41
C SER A 580 18.13 23.58 -6.51
N ARG A 581 18.49 22.61 -5.64
CA ARG A 581 17.77 21.34 -5.45
C ARG A 581 16.76 21.36 -4.31
N ASP A 582 16.83 22.37 -3.46
CA ASP A 582 15.90 22.52 -2.35
C ASP A 582 14.61 23.15 -2.88
N PRO A 583 13.44 22.48 -2.75
CA PRO A 583 12.16 22.98 -3.24
C PRO A 583 11.83 24.39 -2.76
N ALA A 584 12.35 24.81 -1.59
CA ALA A 584 12.17 26.16 -1.06
C ALA A 584 12.81 27.27 -1.92
N TRP A 585 13.62 26.89 -2.89
CA TRP A 585 14.31 27.79 -3.84
C TRP A 585 13.91 27.51 -5.30
N GLU A 586 12.85 26.72 -5.54
CA GLU A 586 12.20 26.71 -6.84
C GLU A 586 11.58 28.08 -7.11
N VAL A 587 11.56 28.51 -8.38
CA VAL A 587 11.26 29.90 -8.77
C VAL A 587 9.89 30.39 -8.24
N ASP A 588 8.89 29.50 -8.21
CA ASP A 588 7.56 29.82 -7.69
C ASP A 588 7.57 30.05 -6.16
N GLU A 589 8.30 29.24 -5.42
CA GLU A 589 8.44 29.36 -3.96
C GLU A 589 9.38 30.51 -3.57
N MET A 590 10.36 30.85 -4.41
CA MET A 590 11.26 32.00 -4.23
C MET A 590 10.50 33.31 -4.12
N ALA A 591 9.37 33.46 -4.83
CA ALA A 591 8.58 34.67 -4.84
C ALA A 591 7.92 35.01 -3.48
N ALA A 592 7.75 33.99 -2.62
CA ALA A 592 7.22 34.08 -1.26
C ALA A 592 8.31 33.91 -0.18
N ASN A 593 9.55 33.61 -0.58
CA ASN A 593 10.64 33.34 0.36
C ASN A 593 11.10 34.64 1.05
N PRO A 594 11.06 34.71 2.40
CA PRO A 594 11.42 35.92 3.15
C PRO A 594 12.83 36.45 2.87
N VAL A 595 13.76 35.58 2.48
CA VAL A 595 15.14 35.98 2.13
C VAL A 595 15.16 36.75 0.81
N ILE A 596 14.42 36.27 -0.19
CA ILE A 596 14.30 36.93 -1.50
C ILE A 596 13.49 38.21 -1.37
N THR A 597 12.36 38.18 -0.67
CA THR A 597 11.55 39.39 -0.42
C THR A 597 12.36 40.44 0.33
N GLY A 598 13.08 40.05 1.39
CA GLY A 598 13.95 40.97 2.12
C GLY A 598 15.07 41.57 1.26
N LEU A 599 15.71 40.76 0.41
CA LEU A 599 16.71 41.25 -0.55
C LEU A 599 16.10 42.28 -1.53
N LEU A 600 14.93 41.97 -2.08
CA LEU A 600 14.25 42.88 -3.00
C LEU A 600 13.77 44.16 -2.30
N GLU A 601 13.43 44.12 -1.02
CA GLU A 601 13.11 45.29 -0.21
C GLU A 601 14.34 46.14 0.09
N ASP A 602 15.45 45.51 0.50
CA ASP A 602 16.72 46.16 0.84
C ASP A 602 17.31 46.90 -0.37
N GLU A 603 17.19 46.31 -1.57
CA GLU A 603 17.63 46.91 -2.85
C GLU A 603 16.57 47.85 -3.48
N LEU A 604 15.41 48.06 -2.83
CA LEU A 604 14.29 48.88 -3.33
C LEU A 604 13.74 48.42 -4.69
N LEU A 605 13.78 47.11 -4.96
CA LEU A 605 13.36 46.48 -6.23
C LEU A 605 12.03 45.74 -6.13
N LEU A 606 11.48 45.50 -4.93
CA LEU A 606 10.26 44.70 -4.73
C LEU A 606 9.08 45.20 -5.58
N ASP A 607 8.74 46.49 -5.48
CA ASP A 607 7.65 47.11 -6.23
C ASP A 607 7.87 46.97 -7.75
N ARG A 608 9.13 47.06 -8.19
CA ARG A 608 9.50 46.99 -9.61
C ARG A 608 9.35 45.58 -10.16
N PHE A 609 9.71 44.56 -9.38
CA PHE A 609 9.49 43.16 -9.76
C PHE A 609 7.99 42.85 -9.91
N GLU A 610 7.16 43.38 -9.02
CA GLU A 610 5.71 43.22 -9.11
C GLU A 610 5.11 43.93 -10.33
N GLU A 611 5.57 45.14 -10.64
CA GLU A 611 5.16 45.88 -11.85
C GLU A 611 5.62 45.19 -13.14
N THR A 612 6.88 44.75 -13.20
CA THR A 612 7.40 43.95 -14.32
C THR A 612 6.59 42.66 -14.49
N GLY A 613 6.31 41.95 -13.38
CA GLY A 613 5.47 40.75 -13.38
C GLY A 613 4.08 40.99 -13.93
N ARG A 614 3.46 42.12 -13.59
CA ARG A 614 2.16 42.52 -14.14
C ARG A 614 2.23 42.75 -15.64
N SER A 615 3.21 43.51 -16.13
CA SER A 615 3.37 43.75 -17.56
C SER A 615 3.60 42.45 -18.33
N VAL A 616 4.36 41.52 -17.74
CA VAL A 616 4.54 40.16 -18.28
C VAL A 616 3.21 39.43 -18.33
N ALA A 617 2.43 39.41 -17.25
CA ALA A 617 1.14 38.73 -17.20
C ALA A 617 0.16 39.28 -18.25
N GLU A 618 0.03 40.60 -18.35
CA GLU A 618 -0.82 41.27 -19.33
C GLU A 618 -0.39 40.94 -20.77
N THR A 619 0.91 40.99 -21.06
CA THR A 619 1.46 40.66 -22.38
C THR A 619 1.25 39.19 -22.74
N MET A 620 1.48 38.26 -21.80
CA MET A 620 1.26 36.83 -22.02
C MET A 620 -0.21 36.52 -22.27
N VAL A 621 -1.13 37.09 -21.48
CA VAL A 621 -2.56 36.92 -21.70
C VAL A 621 -2.97 37.51 -23.04
N GLU A 622 -2.45 38.68 -23.44
CA GLU A 622 -2.77 39.29 -24.74
C GLU A 622 -2.24 38.45 -25.92
N LEU A 623 -0.99 38.01 -25.86
CA LEU A 623 -0.35 37.22 -26.93
C LEU A 623 -1.02 35.86 -27.13
N PHE A 624 -1.48 35.24 -26.05
CA PHE A 624 -1.99 33.86 -26.05
C PHE A 624 -3.51 33.75 -25.92
N ALA A 625 -4.25 34.85 -25.83
CA ALA A 625 -5.72 34.87 -25.66
C ALA A 625 -6.51 34.08 -26.73
N ASN A 626 -5.94 33.84 -27.90
CA ASN A 626 -6.63 33.24 -29.06
C ASN A 626 -6.06 31.87 -29.50
N LEU A 627 -5.07 31.32 -28.79
CA LEU A 627 -4.48 30.02 -29.16
C LEU A 627 -5.30 28.85 -28.59
N HIS A 628 -5.31 27.74 -29.32
CA HIS A 628 -5.99 26.51 -28.92
C HIS A 628 -5.00 25.58 -28.20
N SER A 629 -5.47 24.70 -27.31
CA SER A 629 -4.62 23.76 -26.58
C SER A 629 -3.73 22.93 -27.53
N GLY A 630 -2.43 22.87 -27.26
CA GLY A 630 -1.43 22.17 -28.06
C GLY A 630 -0.89 22.94 -29.27
N ASP A 631 -1.04 24.28 -29.33
CA ASP A 631 -0.43 25.08 -30.39
C ASP A 631 1.12 25.08 -30.26
N PRO A 632 1.88 24.68 -31.30
CA PRO A 632 3.34 24.67 -31.26
C PRO A 632 3.98 26.03 -30.97
N LEU A 633 3.26 27.14 -31.18
CA LEU A 633 3.73 28.48 -30.82
C LEU A 633 3.70 28.72 -29.30
N PHE A 634 2.77 28.09 -28.57
CA PHE A 634 2.72 28.19 -27.12
C PHE A 634 3.92 27.47 -26.49
N GLU A 635 4.17 26.21 -26.84
CA GLU A 635 5.31 25.43 -26.31
C GLU A 635 6.67 26.06 -26.60
N ARG A 636 6.79 26.80 -27.71
CA ARG A 636 8.06 27.36 -28.15
C ARG A 636 8.39 28.71 -27.50
N TYR A 637 7.38 29.49 -27.14
CA TYR A 637 7.54 30.88 -26.69
C TYR A 637 6.97 31.17 -25.29
N SER A 638 6.08 30.31 -24.77
CA SER A 638 5.61 30.39 -23.39
C SER A 638 6.62 29.74 -22.44
N PHE A 639 6.90 30.41 -21.33
CA PHE A 639 7.63 29.86 -20.19
C PHE A 639 6.67 29.43 -19.06
N LEU A 640 5.38 29.33 -19.39
CA LEU A 640 4.27 28.94 -18.53
C LEU A 640 3.56 27.75 -19.16
N ASP A 641 3.14 26.81 -18.32
CA ASP A 641 2.30 25.69 -18.75
C ASP A 641 0.86 26.18 -19.05
N GLU A 642 0.09 25.39 -19.80
CA GLU A 642 -1.28 25.78 -20.21
C GLU A 642 -2.19 26.07 -19.01
N ASP A 643 -2.09 25.26 -17.95
CA ASP A 643 -2.85 25.45 -16.71
C ASP A 643 -2.50 26.78 -16.02
N ALA A 644 -1.23 27.18 -16.06
CA ALA A 644 -0.76 28.44 -15.47
C ALA A 644 -1.26 29.68 -16.24
N LEU A 645 -1.55 29.55 -17.54
CA LEU A 645 -2.11 30.65 -18.33
C LEU A 645 -3.54 30.97 -17.89
N ASP A 646 -4.36 29.95 -17.62
CA ASP A 646 -5.75 30.11 -17.17
C ASP A 646 -5.79 30.81 -15.80
N ASP A 647 -4.90 30.44 -14.88
CA ASP A 647 -4.76 31.09 -13.58
C ASP A 647 -4.31 32.56 -13.74
N LEU A 648 -3.38 32.83 -14.66
CA LEU A 648 -2.95 34.20 -14.94
C LEU A 648 -4.04 35.08 -15.53
N GLN A 649 -4.92 34.54 -16.38
CA GLN A 649 -6.09 35.28 -16.86
C GLN A 649 -6.99 35.72 -15.70
N ILE A 650 -7.13 34.88 -14.66
CA ILE A 650 -7.90 35.21 -13.47
C ILE A 650 -7.21 36.33 -12.69
N VAL A 651 -5.89 36.24 -12.48
CA VAL A 651 -5.10 37.26 -11.77
C VAL A 651 -5.17 38.61 -12.49
N VAL A 652 -4.92 38.65 -13.80
CA VAL A 652 -4.99 39.88 -14.62
C VAL A 652 -6.40 40.49 -14.58
N ARG A 653 -7.47 39.66 -14.66
CA ARG A 653 -8.85 40.15 -14.55
C ARG A 653 -9.18 40.73 -13.17
N ARG A 654 -8.62 40.19 -12.08
CA ARG A 654 -8.81 40.70 -10.72
C ARG A 654 -8.08 42.04 -10.51
N LEU A 655 -6.85 42.15 -11.04
CA LEU A 655 -6.05 43.37 -10.94
C LEU A 655 -6.72 44.55 -11.66
N GLY A 656 -7.26 44.31 -12.86
CA GLY A 656 -8.00 45.31 -13.63
C GLY A 656 -7.18 46.59 -13.83
N SER A 657 -7.75 47.75 -13.45
CA SER A 657 -7.06 49.05 -13.47
C SER A 657 -6.49 49.48 -12.12
N SER A 658 -6.51 48.61 -11.11
CA SER A 658 -6.01 48.91 -9.75
C SER A 658 -4.49 49.00 -9.75
N GLU A 659 -3.89 49.71 -8.80
CA GLU A 659 -2.43 49.70 -8.63
C GLU A 659 -1.96 48.33 -8.12
N THR A 660 -0.76 47.89 -8.51
CA THR A 660 -0.23 46.57 -8.12
C THR A 660 -0.10 46.41 -6.60
N LYS A 661 0.10 47.53 -5.88
CA LYS A 661 0.16 47.58 -4.40
C LYS A 661 -1.18 47.29 -3.71
N GLU A 662 -2.30 47.42 -4.41
CA GLU A 662 -3.64 47.12 -3.89
C GLU A 662 -4.04 45.66 -4.10
N ALA A 663 -3.20 44.87 -4.79
CA ALA A 663 -3.43 43.46 -5.04
C ALA A 663 -3.32 42.61 -3.76
N SER A 664 -3.93 41.43 -3.77
CA SER A 664 -3.74 40.47 -2.67
C SER A 664 -2.30 39.97 -2.66
N GLU A 665 -1.77 39.62 -1.48
CA GLU A 665 -0.37 39.15 -1.38
C GLU A 665 -0.14 37.90 -2.24
N ALA A 666 -1.13 37.00 -2.33
CA ALA A 666 -1.07 35.84 -3.22
C ALA A 666 -0.96 36.23 -4.71
N ASP A 667 -1.68 37.27 -5.14
CA ASP A 667 -1.54 37.76 -6.52
C ASP A 667 -0.16 38.42 -6.72
N ARG A 668 0.34 39.17 -5.73
CA ARG A 668 1.68 39.80 -5.76
C ARG A 668 2.80 38.75 -5.83
N GLU A 669 2.69 37.65 -5.10
CA GLU A 669 3.59 36.49 -5.19
C GLU A 669 3.64 35.92 -6.61
N VAL A 670 2.47 35.71 -7.24
CA VAL A 670 2.41 35.24 -8.63
C VAL A 670 3.11 36.21 -9.59
N LEU A 671 2.91 37.52 -9.42
CA LEU A 671 3.58 38.53 -10.24
C LEU A 671 5.10 38.53 -10.03
N ARG A 672 5.57 38.42 -8.78
CA ARG A 672 7.01 38.30 -8.47
C ARG A 672 7.61 37.05 -9.12
N SER A 673 6.92 35.91 -9.07
CA SER A 673 7.34 34.67 -9.75
C SER A 673 7.50 34.88 -11.26
N LEU A 674 6.57 35.58 -11.91
CA LEU A 674 6.67 35.88 -13.34
C LEU A 674 7.91 36.71 -13.71
N ALA A 675 8.23 37.72 -12.91
CA ALA A 675 9.44 38.52 -13.11
C ALA A 675 10.70 37.67 -12.92
N LEU A 676 10.70 36.77 -11.93
CA LEU A 676 11.81 35.85 -11.66
C LEU A 676 12.03 34.82 -12.78
N LYS A 677 10.96 34.34 -13.44
CA LYS A 677 11.02 33.38 -14.56
C LYS A 677 11.53 33.98 -15.88
N LEU A 678 11.65 35.30 -15.97
CA LEU A 678 11.91 35.96 -17.24
C LEU A 678 13.37 35.82 -17.69
N VAL A 679 13.56 35.43 -18.95
CA VAL A 679 14.85 35.35 -19.64
C VAL A 679 14.90 36.47 -20.70
N PRO A 680 15.62 37.58 -20.46
CA PRO A 680 15.50 38.79 -21.28
C PRO A 680 15.71 38.58 -22.79
N GLN A 681 16.75 37.86 -23.18
CA GLN A 681 17.07 37.64 -24.60
C GLN A 681 16.22 36.56 -25.26
N ARG A 682 15.64 35.65 -24.48
CA ARG A 682 14.76 34.59 -25.00
C ARG A 682 13.33 35.10 -25.18
N HIS A 683 12.81 35.85 -24.20
CA HIS A 683 11.43 36.32 -24.21
C HIS A 683 11.28 37.67 -24.94
N GLN A 684 12.35 38.48 -25.03
CA GLN A 684 12.41 39.74 -25.80
C GLN A 684 11.27 40.73 -25.50
N LEU A 685 10.74 40.71 -24.27
CA LEU A 685 9.64 41.58 -23.86
C LEU A 685 10.08 43.04 -23.59
N GLY A 686 11.39 43.29 -23.45
CA GLY A 686 11.92 44.64 -23.18
C GLY A 686 11.52 45.19 -21.81
N LEU A 687 11.20 44.33 -20.84
CA LEU A 687 10.70 44.68 -19.50
C LEU A 687 11.76 44.59 -18.39
N VAL A 688 13.02 44.33 -18.77
CA VAL A 688 14.18 44.24 -17.88
C VAL A 688 15.11 45.39 -18.23
N ASP A 689 15.16 46.36 -17.34
CA ASP A 689 15.92 47.60 -17.48
C ASP A 689 17.27 47.51 -16.74
N ASP A 690 18.14 48.51 -16.89
CA ASP A 690 19.44 48.65 -16.18
C ASP A 690 19.36 48.45 -14.65
N ALA A 691 18.17 48.62 -14.06
CA ALA A 691 17.92 48.37 -12.63
C ALA A 691 17.97 46.89 -12.23
N PHE A 692 17.56 45.99 -13.13
CA PHE A 692 17.73 44.54 -12.93
C PHE A 692 19.20 44.14 -13.16
N GLU A 693 19.92 44.85 -14.03
CA GLU A 693 21.35 44.64 -14.28
C GLU A 693 22.23 45.18 -13.15
N THR A 694 21.69 46.07 -12.31
CA THR A 694 22.36 46.66 -11.12
C THR A 694 21.99 45.98 -9.81
N LEU A 695 21.17 44.92 -9.83
CA LEU A 695 21.15 43.95 -8.71
C LEU A 695 22.61 43.62 -8.41
N GLU A 696 23.13 44.04 -7.26
CA GLU A 696 24.42 43.55 -6.81
C GLU A 696 24.20 42.05 -6.58
N LEU A 697 24.56 41.24 -7.59
CA LEU A 697 24.50 39.78 -7.66
C LEU A 697 25.50 39.20 -6.65
N SER A 698 25.31 39.55 -5.39
CA SER A 698 26.36 39.44 -4.41
C SER A 698 26.37 38.02 -3.86
N GLU A 699 27.54 37.40 -4.04
CA GLU A 699 28.07 36.34 -3.21
C GLU A 699 28.00 36.68 -1.69
N LYS A 700 27.76 37.96 -1.32
CA LYS A 700 27.66 38.43 0.07
C LYS A 700 26.35 38.15 0.79
N HIS A 701 25.20 38.13 0.11
CA HIS A 701 23.90 38.01 0.78
C HIS A 701 23.33 36.58 0.75
N ILE A 702 23.48 35.85 -0.36
CA ILE A 702 22.83 34.55 -0.56
C ILE A 702 23.78 33.36 -0.34
N ALA A 703 25.04 33.44 -0.73
CA ALA A 703 26.01 32.34 -0.56
C ALA A 703 26.19 31.86 0.91
N PRO A 704 26.14 32.73 1.95
CA PRO A 704 26.16 32.29 3.34
C PRO A 704 24.92 31.50 3.77
N ILE A 705 23.79 31.70 3.09
CA ILE A 705 22.48 31.11 3.41
C ILE A 705 22.31 29.75 2.72
N ILE A 706 22.90 29.56 1.52
CA ILE A 706 22.83 28.34 0.72
C ILE A 706 24.07 27.42 0.92
N GLY A 707 24.81 27.58 2.03
CA GLY A 707 25.84 26.61 2.43
C GLY A 707 27.26 26.86 1.92
N GLY A 708 27.62 28.09 1.54
CA GLY A 708 29.00 28.58 1.63
C GLY A 708 30.06 27.91 0.73
N ALA A 709 29.70 27.41 -0.45
CA ALA A 709 30.70 26.98 -1.43
C ALA A 709 30.91 28.07 -2.52
N PRO A 710 32.14 28.24 -3.04
CA PRO A 710 32.50 29.28 -4.01
C PRO A 710 31.64 29.26 -5.28
N PRO A 711 31.62 30.36 -6.08
CA PRO A 711 30.75 30.51 -7.23
C PRO A 711 30.98 29.35 -8.20
N GLY A 712 29.94 28.56 -8.43
CA GLY A 712 30.00 27.36 -9.28
C GLY A 712 30.39 26.06 -8.59
N SER A 713 30.46 25.96 -7.26
CA SER A 713 30.77 24.67 -6.59
C SER A 713 29.60 24.01 -5.86
N THR A 714 28.58 24.77 -5.45
CA THR A 714 27.38 24.23 -4.78
C THR A 714 26.22 23.95 -5.71
N ILE A 715 26.30 24.38 -6.96
CA ILE A 715 25.15 24.42 -7.85
C ILE A 715 25.55 24.04 -9.28
N LEU A 716 25.11 22.86 -9.72
CA LEU A 716 25.26 22.31 -11.07
C LEU A 716 23.92 21.85 -11.62
#